data_AF-A0A7V0S5K4-F1
#
_entry.id   AF-A0A7V0S5K4-F1
#
_cell.length_a   1.000
_cell.length_b   1.000
_cell.length_c   1.000
_cell.angle_alpha   90.00
_cell.angle_beta   90.00
_cell.angle_gamma   90.00
#
_symmetry.space_group_name_H-M   'P 1'
#
loop_
_entity.id
_entity.type
_entity.pdbx_description
1 polymer ?
#
loop_
_entity_poly.entity_id
_entity_poly.type
_entity_poly.pdbx_seq_one_letter_code
_entity_poly.pdbx_strand_id
1 'polypeptide(L)'
;MHRRKTGLFLIALFLLPFISIASDYDLESIQAAIRQSDARWTAGENWVTQLTSEERRMMLGHSMEKPPFAEMLYIDLSRPKSFPVSIDWRNNDGNWVTPVRNQGNCGSCWDFSACAQVESWWKIHNADLDSMPNLSEQFILSCHFTDGCNGGHIGYALDFIMTDGVPSESCLPYQEVDDSSLCDTKCADWESQLMTIPAWGYVTLEEGIIDNIKAAVLRHPVSASFTVYADFYAYSGGVYEHVYGAEEGGHAILIVGWDDELSCWICKNSWGPDWGDNGYFRIKWGDSGLGSYTPFIFESYIEGPTLTTTKDELNFDLRVGDTETQTFFVKNSGTGNLEFSCYDYAIPLVWHIDTAYAYDGKSWWCADPELGGYRNGWLQYLQTPVIDLSASSSPVLTFMTKWAIEDPAGASDGYDGWDGCNVWISTDGGENFSVITPTSPAYTCTDLWSFGHPEQGWNMGLGIPGWAGFSDGWVNAEFDLSAYRTNSVIIRWAFASDQGYSTPDSPELLGFFIDDIAIKDGSTTLFEDYANDQNAMTLSGEGFDVAPWLTLKNSGGMVSPSDSAEVSVIITTRGVKPGEYYGVIRFLSNDSTDTALPTIRCNLTLTAPDHDLSVKDIWLPYPSFFILSKLQFGVEVANEGLNDETDVQVVCTLQDGGTILYCDTSAIDLIATAETGIAMFKPIMFSEPSEFSLTVELINLTDDYNNYNNIADLPLEVGTYIDGFENDYGFWEMEEGWCRSRIIDRHSGAYSAQPNDGSYPYANNLNSSMVFKPGIDLTQVEYATVRYWAIYQIENNKDFAYAEMSSDSVNWITMQTFTGMNETWRQYEINLKPLIDEGAEKAWFRFRFESDSSGGGAGIIIDDVSIYPEAAVAIDPNQTDTSLPKEYELSQNYPNPFNPLTTFNYELPRESNVILSVYDVSGRLVKTLVNQTQAAGYYTVNWDAGRHSSGIYIYRIQAGNFQKTKKCILLK
;
A
#
# COMPACT_ATOMS: atom_id res chain seq x y z
N MET A 1 9.85 93.50 -62.10
CA MET A 1 8.69 93.35 -63.00
C MET A 1 9.05 92.27 -64.01
N HIS A 2 8.47 91.08 -64.10
CA HIS A 2 7.58 90.26 -63.25
C HIS A 2 7.25 89.03 -64.13
N ARG A 3 6.95 87.81 -63.70
CA ARG A 3 6.74 87.00 -62.47
C ARG A 3 6.26 85.66 -63.08
N ARG A 4 6.39 84.44 -62.56
CA ARG A 4 6.97 83.77 -61.40
C ARG A 4 7.09 82.31 -61.85
N LYS A 5 8.15 81.63 -61.43
CA LYS A 5 8.56 80.31 -61.93
C LYS A 5 7.61 79.19 -61.51
N THR A 6 7.34 78.33 -62.48
CA THR A 6 7.00 76.89 -62.45
C THR A 6 7.22 76.13 -61.15
N GLY A 7 6.17 75.42 -60.71
CA GLY A 7 6.23 74.27 -59.81
C GLY A 7 5.21 73.25 -60.26
N LEU A 8 5.68 72.19 -60.92
CA LEU A 8 4.94 70.97 -61.26
C LEU A 8 5.16 70.02 -60.06
N PHE A 9 4.10 69.61 -59.35
CA PHE A 9 4.18 68.48 -58.42
C PHE A 9 3.09 67.50 -58.81
N LEU A 10 3.52 66.35 -59.34
CA LEU A 10 2.69 65.15 -59.50
C LEU A 10 2.30 64.67 -58.09
N ILE A 11 1.00 64.44 -57.90
CA ILE A 11 0.46 63.68 -56.77
C ILE A 11 0.68 62.20 -57.11
N ALA A 12 1.52 61.53 -56.33
CA ALA A 12 1.72 60.09 -56.38
C ALA A 12 0.47 59.41 -55.78
N LEU A 13 -0.24 58.65 -56.61
CA LEU A 13 -1.24 57.67 -56.17
C LEU A 13 -0.47 56.51 -55.51
N PHE A 14 -0.51 56.40 -54.19
CA PHE A 14 -0.04 55.20 -53.50
C PHE A 14 -1.02 54.06 -53.78
N LEU A 15 -0.56 53.07 -54.55
CA LEU A 15 -1.10 51.72 -54.54
C LEU A 15 -0.86 51.14 -53.14
N LEU A 16 -1.93 51.00 -52.36
CA LEU A 16 -1.92 50.12 -51.19
C LEU A 16 -1.87 48.67 -51.70
N PRO A 17 -0.91 47.84 -51.26
CA PRO A 17 -0.98 46.42 -51.53
C PRO A 17 -2.15 45.84 -50.71
N PHE A 18 -2.99 45.04 -51.35
CA PHE A 18 -3.83 44.07 -50.64
C PHE A 18 -2.88 43.20 -49.82
N ILE A 19 -2.91 43.35 -48.50
CA ILE A 19 -2.30 42.38 -47.60
C ILE A 19 -3.17 41.14 -47.70
N SER A 20 -2.64 40.11 -48.35
CA SER A 20 -3.09 38.73 -48.18
C SER A 20 -2.87 38.37 -46.73
N ILE A 21 -3.94 38.25 -45.94
CA ILE A 21 -3.89 37.52 -44.68
C ILE A 21 -3.74 36.06 -45.10
N ALA A 22 -2.52 35.54 -45.06
CA ALA A 22 -2.29 34.11 -45.15
C ALA A 22 -2.94 33.49 -43.91
N SER A 23 -3.79 32.48 -44.07
CA SER A 23 -4.23 31.66 -42.95
C SER A 23 -2.98 30.99 -42.37
N ASP A 24 -2.74 31.14 -41.07
CA ASP A 24 -1.67 30.47 -40.30
C ASP A 24 -1.86 28.93 -40.21
N TYR A 25 -2.75 28.37 -41.03
CA TYR A 25 -3.21 26.99 -40.96
C TYR A 25 -2.58 26.16 -42.11
N ASP A 26 -1.68 25.23 -41.76
CA ASP A 26 -0.81 24.50 -42.68
C ASP A 26 -1.52 23.32 -43.38
N LEU A 27 -2.45 23.64 -44.28
CA LEU A 27 -3.24 22.65 -45.01
C LEU A 27 -2.38 21.73 -45.90
N GLU A 28 -1.30 22.24 -46.48
CA GLU A 28 -0.42 21.43 -47.35
C GLU A 28 0.27 20.32 -46.56
N SER A 29 0.77 20.63 -45.35
CA SER A 29 1.38 19.62 -44.48
C SER A 29 0.37 18.60 -43.98
N ILE A 30 -0.85 19.02 -43.61
CA ILE A 30 -1.93 18.10 -43.23
C ILE A 30 -2.22 17.13 -44.37
N GLN A 31 -2.43 17.64 -45.59
CA GLN A 31 -2.68 16.80 -46.77
C GLN A 31 -1.50 15.88 -47.10
N ALA A 32 -0.26 16.31 -46.84
CA ALA A 32 0.91 15.46 -47.01
C ALA A 32 0.95 14.34 -45.96
N ALA A 33 0.66 14.64 -44.70
CA ALA A 33 0.62 13.67 -43.60
C ALA A 33 -0.47 12.60 -43.82
N ILE A 34 -1.66 13.00 -44.29
CA ILE A 34 -2.74 12.08 -44.69
C ILE A 34 -2.26 11.10 -45.77
N ARG A 35 -1.60 11.61 -46.82
CA ARG A 35 -1.07 10.74 -47.90
C ARG A 35 0.05 9.81 -47.42
N GLN A 36 0.87 10.26 -46.47
CA GLN A 36 1.99 9.48 -45.94
C GLN A 36 1.54 8.35 -45.02
N SER A 37 0.46 8.58 -44.26
CA SER A 37 -0.13 7.61 -43.33
C SER A 37 -1.15 6.66 -43.98
N ASP A 38 -1.49 6.86 -45.26
CA ASP A 38 -2.57 6.15 -45.96
C ASP A 38 -3.93 6.32 -45.25
N ALA A 39 -4.13 7.47 -44.60
CA ALA A 39 -5.34 7.76 -43.86
C ALA A 39 -6.55 7.98 -44.78
N ARG A 40 -7.72 7.53 -44.35
CA ARG A 40 -8.95 7.43 -45.18
C ARG A 40 -9.82 8.68 -45.16
N TRP A 41 -9.23 9.87 -44.99
CA TRP A 41 -9.95 11.14 -44.92
C TRP A 41 -9.32 12.26 -45.75
N THR A 42 -10.06 13.35 -45.98
CA THR A 42 -9.61 14.50 -46.76
C THR A 42 -9.65 15.78 -45.94
N ALA A 43 -8.60 16.59 -46.09
CA ALA A 43 -8.50 17.93 -45.52
C ALA A 43 -8.76 19.01 -46.58
N GLY A 44 -9.55 20.03 -46.23
CA GLY A 44 -9.86 21.17 -47.09
C GLY A 44 -10.09 22.45 -46.30
N GLU A 45 -9.99 23.59 -46.98
CA GLU A 45 -10.32 24.89 -46.39
C GLU A 45 -11.82 24.99 -46.09
N ASN A 46 -12.15 25.53 -44.92
CA ASN A 46 -13.50 25.83 -44.47
C ASN A 46 -13.48 27.06 -43.53
N TRP A 47 -14.64 27.45 -43.00
CA TRP A 47 -14.75 28.65 -42.16
C TRP A 47 -13.92 28.56 -40.87
N VAL A 48 -13.77 27.37 -40.27
CA VAL A 48 -12.98 27.14 -39.05
C VAL A 48 -11.48 27.27 -39.32
N THR A 49 -11.00 26.82 -40.49
CA THR A 49 -9.58 27.01 -40.89
C THR A 49 -9.20 28.47 -41.12
N GLN A 50 -10.18 29.36 -41.30
CA GLN A 50 -9.98 30.80 -41.49
C GLN A 50 -9.93 31.58 -40.17
N LEU A 51 -10.32 30.96 -39.05
CA LEU A 51 -10.23 31.54 -37.72
C LEU A 51 -8.78 31.69 -37.27
N THR A 52 -8.54 32.52 -36.25
CA THR A 52 -7.29 32.53 -35.51
C THR A 52 -7.16 31.30 -34.62
N SER A 53 -5.95 31.00 -34.15
CA SER A 53 -5.75 29.86 -33.23
C SER A 53 -6.44 30.05 -31.88
N GLU A 54 -6.64 31.30 -31.44
CA GLU A 54 -7.38 31.60 -30.21
C GLU A 54 -8.87 31.32 -30.40
N GLU A 55 -9.48 31.85 -31.45
CA GLU A 55 -10.89 31.59 -31.79
C GLU A 55 -11.18 30.09 -31.96
N ARG A 56 -10.28 29.33 -32.60
CA ARG A 56 -10.44 27.87 -32.70
C ARG A 56 -10.46 27.17 -31.34
N ARG A 57 -9.57 27.56 -30.43
CA ARG A 57 -9.53 26.98 -29.08
C ARG A 57 -10.77 27.33 -28.27
N MET A 58 -11.36 28.52 -28.48
CA MET A 58 -12.61 28.88 -27.80
C MET A 58 -13.81 28.04 -28.25
N MET A 59 -13.73 27.34 -29.39
CA MET A 59 -14.75 26.37 -29.81
C MET A 59 -14.63 25.03 -29.08
N LEU A 60 -13.52 24.79 -28.36
CA LEU A 60 -13.27 23.59 -27.59
C LEU A 60 -13.57 23.88 -26.12
N GLY A 61 -14.67 23.32 -25.63
CA GLY A 61 -15.09 23.58 -24.26
C GLY A 61 -15.61 22.35 -23.55
N HIS A 62 -15.20 21.15 -23.95
CA HIS A 62 -15.45 19.99 -23.12
C HIS A 62 -14.20 19.63 -22.33
N SER A 63 -14.33 19.44 -21.03
CA SER A 63 -13.25 18.89 -20.21
C SER A 63 -13.13 17.38 -20.46
N MET A 64 -11.95 16.94 -20.88
CA MET A 64 -11.63 15.51 -21.03
C MET A 64 -11.24 14.84 -19.70
N GLU A 65 -11.20 15.60 -18.61
CA GLU A 65 -10.95 15.06 -17.28
C GLU A 65 -12.11 14.18 -16.83
N LYS A 66 -11.79 13.19 -15.99
CA LYS A 66 -12.80 12.32 -15.36
C LYS A 66 -13.81 13.19 -14.61
N PRO A 67 -15.10 13.14 -14.96
CA PRO A 67 -16.12 13.82 -14.18
C PRO A 67 -16.06 13.31 -12.73
N PRO A 68 -16.14 14.19 -11.72
CA PRO A 68 -16.48 13.78 -10.37
C PRO A 68 -17.71 12.88 -10.45
N PHE A 69 -17.71 11.77 -9.71
CA PHE A 69 -18.87 10.86 -9.65
C PHE A 69 -19.12 10.00 -10.90
N ALA A 70 -18.25 10.01 -11.92
CA ALA A 70 -18.44 9.19 -13.11
C ALA A 70 -18.61 7.68 -12.82
N GLU A 71 -17.83 7.15 -11.86
CA GLU A 71 -17.94 5.75 -11.45
C GLU A 71 -19.29 5.42 -10.80
N MET A 72 -19.87 6.40 -10.10
CA MET A 72 -21.13 6.25 -9.37
C MET A 72 -22.33 6.23 -10.31
N LEU A 73 -22.20 6.96 -11.42
CA LEU A 73 -23.18 6.99 -12.49
C LEU A 73 -22.95 5.89 -13.54
N TYR A 74 -22.04 4.94 -13.31
CA TYR A 74 -21.78 3.86 -14.27
C TYR A 74 -22.96 2.90 -14.43
N ILE A 75 -23.28 2.57 -15.67
CA ILE A 75 -24.35 1.65 -16.03
C ILE A 75 -23.83 0.63 -17.04
N ASP A 76 -23.94 -0.66 -16.68
CA ASP A 76 -23.66 -1.76 -17.61
C ASP A 76 -24.93 -2.15 -18.37
N LEU A 77 -24.97 -1.78 -19.65
CA LEU A 77 -26.09 -2.09 -20.53
C LEU A 77 -26.03 -3.54 -21.03
N SER A 78 -27.17 -4.23 -20.98
CA SER A 78 -27.29 -5.57 -21.58
C SER A 78 -26.97 -5.53 -23.08
N ARG A 79 -26.05 -6.42 -23.49
CA ARG A 79 -25.58 -6.53 -24.87
C ARG A 79 -26.40 -7.54 -25.66
N PRO A 80 -26.80 -7.23 -26.91
CA PRO A 80 -27.42 -8.21 -27.78
C PRO A 80 -26.42 -9.30 -28.19
N LYS A 81 -26.93 -10.48 -28.59
CA LYS A 81 -26.07 -11.58 -29.07
C LYS A 81 -25.21 -11.22 -30.28
N SER A 82 -25.62 -10.24 -31.05
CA SER A 82 -24.91 -9.72 -32.22
C SER A 82 -25.39 -8.30 -32.53
N PHE A 83 -24.48 -7.43 -32.96
CA PHE A 83 -24.78 -6.09 -33.46
C PHE A 83 -25.06 -6.10 -34.98
N PRO A 84 -25.86 -5.15 -35.51
CA PRO A 84 -25.89 -4.90 -36.95
C PRO A 84 -24.54 -4.34 -37.43
N VAL A 85 -24.21 -4.60 -38.71
CA VAL A 85 -22.95 -4.18 -39.33
C VAL A 85 -22.81 -2.66 -39.37
N SER A 86 -23.93 -1.95 -39.53
CA SER A 86 -23.98 -0.50 -39.44
C SER A 86 -25.35 -0.03 -38.95
N ILE A 87 -25.38 1.16 -38.37
CA ILE A 87 -26.61 1.91 -38.06
C ILE A 87 -26.36 3.38 -38.32
N ASP A 88 -27.39 4.10 -38.78
CA ASP A 88 -27.38 5.54 -38.92
C ASP A 88 -28.76 6.07 -38.57
N TRP A 89 -28.91 6.71 -37.41
CA TRP A 89 -30.19 7.23 -36.92
C TRP A 89 -30.78 8.35 -37.78
N ARG A 90 -30.01 8.88 -38.75
CA ARG A 90 -30.53 9.82 -39.76
C ARG A 90 -31.35 9.11 -40.85
N ASN A 91 -31.20 7.80 -40.98
CA ASN A 91 -31.84 6.97 -41.99
C ASN A 91 -32.14 5.55 -41.46
N ASN A 92 -32.90 5.48 -40.37
CA ASN A 92 -33.30 4.22 -39.72
C ASN A 92 -34.83 4.18 -39.59
N ASP A 93 -35.53 3.96 -40.71
CA ASP A 93 -36.99 4.12 -40.86
C ASP A 93 -37.52 5.53 -40.53
N GLY A 94 -36.63 6.53 -40.60
CA GLY A 94 -36.88 7.93 -40.28
C GLY A 94 -35.57 8.67 -40.02
N ASN A 95 -35.67 10.00 -39.87
CA ASN A 95 -34.56 10.82 -39.38
C ASN A 95 -34.83 11.22 -37.92
N TRP A 96 -34.19 10.49 -37.01
CA TRP A 96 -34.37 10.64 -35.57
C TRP A 96 -33.49 11.73 -34.96
N VAL A 97 -32.67 12.40 -35.77
CA VAL A 97 -31.72 13.42 -35.33
C VAL A 97 -32.16 14.81 -35.82
N THR A 98 -32.10 15.81 -34.96
CA THR A 98 -32.41 17.21 -35.28
C THR A 98 -31.36 17.84 -36.20
N PRO A 99 -31.64 18.98 -36.87
CA PRO A 99 -30.67 19.67 -37.72
C PRO A 99 -29.34 20.00 -37.02
N VAL A 100 -28.26 20.12 -37.79
CA VAL A 100 -26.94 20.56 -37.27
C VAL A 100 -27.02 22.02 -36.85
N ARG A 101 -26.52 22.31 -35.65
CA ARG A 101 -26.45 23.67 -35.07
C ARG A 101 -25.01 24.20 -35.06
N ASN A 102 -24.85 25.47 -34.69
CA ASN A 102 -23.56 26.14 -34.63
C ASN A 102 -23.39 26.83 -33.27
N GLN A 103 -22.39 26.39 -32.51
CA GLN A 103 -22.02 26.95 -31.20
C GLN A 103 -21.25 28.28 -31.31
N GLY A 104 -20.82 28.65 -32.51
CA GLY A 104 -20.08 29.90 -32.73
C GLY A 104 -18.76 29.95 -31.96
N ASN A 105 -18.44 31.12 -31.43
CA ASN A 105 -17.16 31.39 -30.75
C ASN A 105 -17.21 31.16 -29.22
N CYS A 106 -17.99 30.18 -28.80
CA CYS A 106 -18.23 29.82 -27.41
C CYS A 106 -17.98 28.32 -27.19
N GLY A 107 -17.36 27.95 -26.07
CA GLY A 107 -17.03 26.56 -25.70
C GLY A 107 -18.22 25.75 -25.20
N SER A 108 -19.42 25.96 -25.75
CA SER A 108 -20.68 25.36 -25.30
C SER A 108 -20.96 23.96 -25.85
N CYS A 109 -19.99 23.32 -26.52
CA CYS A 109 -20.17 22.01 -27.17
C CYS A 109 -20.77 20.92 -26.25
N TRP A 110 -20.48 20.97 -24.95
CA TRP A 110 -20.96 20.04 -23.93
C TRP A 110 -22.50 20.06 -23.81
N ASP A 111 -23.08 21.24 -23.80
CA ASP A 111 -24.53 21.47 -23.77
C ASP A 111 -25.17 21.13 -25.13
N PHE A 112 -24.59 21.61 -26.24
CA PHE A 112 -25.08 21.26 -27.59
C PHE A 112 -25.18 19.74 -27.80
N SER A 113 -24.20 19.00 -27.27
CA SER A 113 -24.22 17.54 -27.30
C SER A 113 -25.37 16.97 -26.48
N ALA A 114 -25.52 17.43 -25.22
CA ALA A 114 -26.58 16.98 -24.32
C ALA A 114 -27.99 17.26 -24.89
N CYS A 115 -28.25 18.49 -25.33
CA CYS A 115 -29.51 18.87 -25.99
C CYS A 115 -29.81 17.96 -27.19
N ALA A 116 -28.83 17.72 -28.06
CA ALA A 116 -29.00 16.86 -29.23
C ALA A 116 -29.28 15.38 -28.87
N GLN A 117 -28.72 14.90 -27.76
CA GLN A 117 -29.02 13.56 -27.23
C GLN A 117 -30.46 13.48 -26.72
N VAL A 118 -30.89 14.44 -25.90
CA VAL A 118 -32.26 14.50 -25.36
C VAL A 118 -33.30 14.60 -26.47
N GLU A 119 -33.05 15.44 -27.48
CA GLU A 119 -33.92 15.55 -28.66
C GLU A 119 -34.05 14.22 -29.40
N SER A 120 -32.93 13.53 -29.63
CA SER A 120 -32.93 12.25 -30.36
C SER A 120 -33.59 11.15 -29.54
N TRP A 121 -33.29 11.09 -28.24
CA TRP A 121 -33.92 10.18 -27.28
C TRP A 121 -35.44 10.39 -27.25
N TRP A 122 -35.91 11.64 -27.11
CA TRP A 122 -37.33 11.96 -27.03
C TRP A 122 -38.07 11.53 -28.30
N LYS A 123 -37.49 11.80 -29.48
CA LYS A 123 -38.10 11.42 -30.77
C LYS A 123 -38.27 9.91 -30.86
N ILE A 124 -37.22 9.15 -30.53
CA ILE A 124 -37.22 7.69 -30.57
C ILE A 124 -38.20 7.12 -29.53
N HIS A 125 -38.15 7.62 -28.30
CA HIS A 125 -38.99 7.18 -27.19
C HIS A 125 -40.48 7.36 -27.47
N ASN A 126 -40.87 8.53 -28.00
CA ASN A 126 -42.26 8.84 -28.32
C ASN A 126 -42.71 8.34 -29.71
N ALA A 127 -41.78 7.75 -30.48
CA ALA A 127 -41.98 7.40 -31.88
C ALA A 127 -42.56 8.57 -32.72
N ASP A 128 -42.08 9.78 -32.46
CA ASP A 128 -42.55 11.03 -33.08
C ASP A 128 -41.37 11.79 -33.70
N LEU A 129 -41.42 11.98 -35.02
CA LEU A 129 -40.36 12.62 -35.79
C LEU A 129 -40.47 14.15 -35.87
N ASP A 130 -41.69 14.68 -35.66
CA ASP A 130 -42.07 16.03 -36.09
C ASP A 130 -42.34 16.98 -34.91
N SER A 131 -42.74 16.46 -33.75
CA SER A 131 -43.21 17.29 -32.63
C SER A 131 -42.12 17.79 -31.67
N MET A 132 -40.90 17.26 -31.74
CA MET A 132 -39.79 17.70 -30.87
C MET A 132 -39.20 19.03 -31.36
N PRO A 133 -39.34 20.16 -30.63
CA PRO A 133 -38.60 21.37 -30.95
C PRO A 133 -37.12 21.19 -30.61
N ASN A 134 -36.24 22.03 -31.20
CA ASN A 134 -34.87 22.12 -30.69
C ASN A 134 -34.90 22.72 -29.28
N LEU A 135 -34.09 22.20 -28.38
CA LEU A 135 -33.91 22.73 -27.04
C LEU A 135 -33.03 23.98 -27.06
N SER A 136 -33.18 24.83 -26.03
CA SER A 136 -32.42 26.07 -25.89
C SER A 136 -31.10 25.81 -25.16
N GLU A 137 -30.00 25.74 -25.92
CA GLU A 137 -28.65 25.69 -25.34
C GLU A 137 -28.35 26.97 -24.54
N GLN A 138 -28.89 28.12 -24.98
CA GLN A 138 -28.71 29.38 -24.24
C GLN A 138 -29.34 29.36 -22.85
N PHE A 139 -30.39 28.58 -22.64
CA PHE A 139 -31.03 28.44 -21.35
C PHE A 139 -30.12 27.73 -20.36
N ILE A 140 -29.48 26.63 -20.79
CA ILE A 140 -28.45 25.98 -19.97
C ILE A 140 -27.29 26.96 -19.75
N LEU A 141 -26.78 27.60 -20.80
CA LEU A 141 -25.61 28.48 -20.70
C LEU A 141 -25.82 29.72 -19.82
N SER A 142 -27.05 30.23 -19.65
CA SER A 142 -27.29 31.50 -18.94
C SER A 142 -28.18 31.40 -17.71
N CYS A 143 -28.94 30.33 -17.55
CA CYS A 143 -29.79 30.12 -16.37
C CYS A 143 -29.19 29.11 -15.37
N HIS A 144 -28.08 28.44 -15.72
CA HIS A 144 -27.34 27.53 -14.86
C HIS A 144 -25.98 28.14 -14.47
N PHE A 145 -25.55 27.98 -13.20
CA PHE A 145 -24.48 28.81 -12.62
C PHE A 145 -23.05 28.22 -12.69
N THR A 146 -22.88 26.99 -13.16
CA THR A 146 -21.61 26.26 -12.95
C THR A 146 -20.67 26.23 -14.16
N ASP A 147 -21.20 26.15 -15.39
CA ASP A 147 -20.43 25.96 -16.63
C ASP A 147 -20.79 27.02 -17.69
N GLY A 148 -19.82 27.39 -18.52
CA GLY A 148 -19.91 28.56 -19.39
C GLY A 148 -19.25 28.41 -20.75
N CYS A 149 -19.01 29.54 -21.43
CA CYS A 149 -18.28 29.53 -22.71
C CYS A 149 -16.79 29.11 -22.58
N ASN A 150 -16.28 29.00 -21.35
CA ASN A 150 -14.93 28.50 -21.07
C ASN A 150 -14.87 26.97 -20.96
N GLY A 151 -16.04 26.31 -20.99
CA GLY A 151 -16.17 24.87 -21.03
C GLY A 151 -17.01 24.29 -19.89
N GLY A 152 -17.33 23.00 -20.02
CA GLY A 152 -18.20 22.27 -19.12
C GLY A 152 -18.27 20.76 -19.42
N HIS A 153 -19.09 20.05 -18.65
CA HIS A 153 -19.30 18.60 -18.80
C HIS A 153 -20.70 18.27 -19.34
N ILE A 154 -20.77 17.29 -20.25
CA ILE A 154 -22.05 16.80 -20.80
C ILE A 154 -22.96 16.29 -19.67
N GLY A 155 -22.38 15.65 -18.65
CA GLY A 155 -23.12 15.14 -17.49
C GLY A 155 -23.84 16.23 -16.71
N TYR A 156 -23.20 17.38 -16.49
CA TYR A 156 -23.84 18.50 -15.79
C TYR A 156 -25.00 19.12 -16.58
N ALA A 157 -24.90 19.18 -17.91
CA ALA A 157 -26.04 19.55 -18.74
C ALA A 157 -27.19 18.54 -18.61
N LEU A 158 -26.89 17.24 -18.57
CA LEU A 158 -27.92 16.20 -18.42
C LEU A 158 -28.55 16.21 -17.01
N ASP A 159 -27.77 16.48 -15.96
CA ASP A 159 -28.30 16.69 -14.61
C ASP A 159 -29.24 17.89 -14.58
N PHE A 160 -28.84 19.03 -15.12
CA PHE A 160 -29.71 20.22 -15.20
C PHE A 160 -31.01 19.94 -15.99
N ILE A 161 -30.93 19.21 -17.11
CA ILE A 161 -32.13 18.82 -17.86
C ILE A 161 -33.00 17.84 -17.05
N MET A 162 -32.40 16.98 -16.23
CA MET A 162 -33.12 16.05 -15.35
C MET A 162 -33.83 16.77 -14.21
N THR A 163 -33.16 17.73 -13.54
CA THR A 163 -33.66 18.44 -12.35
C THR A 163 -34.61 19.59 -12.70
N ASP A 164 -34.18 20.47 -13.60
CA ASP A 164 -34.83 21.75 -13.89
C ASP A 164 -35.53 21.74 -15.25
N GLY A 165 -34.98 20.98 -16.20
CA GLY A 165 -35.47 20.90 -17.56
C GLY A 165 -35.11 22.11 -18.42
N VAL A 166 -35.35 21.99 -19.73
CA VAL A 166 -34.94 22.99 -20.72
C VAL A 166 -36.09 23.32 -21.67
N PRO A 167 -36.40 24.61 -21.92
CA PRO A 167 -37.42 25.00 -22.87
C PRO A 167 -36.91 24.94 -24.32
N SER A 168 -37.80 25.23 -25.27
CA SER A 168 -37.41 25.29 -26.69
C SER A 168 -36.43 26.43 -27.01
N GLU A 169 -35.62 26.25 -28.04
CA GLU A 169 -34.75 27.29 -28.63
C GLU A 169 -35.50 28.59 -28.94
N SER A 170 -36.78 28.50 -29.30
CA SER A 170 -37.59 29.68 -29.59
C SER A 170 -37.91 30.52 -28.35
N CYS A 171 -37.81 29.92 -27.15
CA CYS A 171 -38.03 30.58 -25.88
C CYS A 171 -36.85 31.46 -25.46
N LEU A 172 -35.62 30.97 -25.65
CA LEU A 172 -34.39 31.71 -25.43
C LEU A 172 -33.37 31.36 -26.53
N PRO A 173 -33.30 32.16 -27.62
CA PRO A 173 -32.45 31.85 -28.76
C PRO A 173 -30.96 32.00 -28.45
N TYR A 174 -30.13 31.12 -29.02
CA TYR A 174 -28.67 31.13 -28.85
C TYR A 174 -28.01 32.44 -29.29
N GLN A 175 -27.14 32.99 -28.43
CA GLN A 175 -26.43 34.27 -28.60
C GLN A 175 -24.91 34.15 -28.57
N GLU A 176 -24.35 32.94 -28.42
CA GLU A 176 -22.89 32.70 -28.38
C GLU A 176 -22.18 33.43 -27.22
N VAL A 177 -22.90 33.74 -26.14
CA VAL A 177 -22.37 34.44 -24.97
C VAL A 177 -22.88 33.83 -23.67
N ASP A 178 -21.97 33.71 -22.72
CA ASP A 178 -22.26 33.35 -21.34
C ASP A 178 -22.53 34.64 -20.54
N ASP A 179 -23.80 35.01 -20.47
CA ASP A 179 -24.29 36.20 -19.76
C ASP A 179 -25.60 35.86 -19.05
N SER A 180 -25.53 35.74 -17.72
CA SER A 180 -26.68 35.39 -16.88
C SER A 180 -27.85 36.38 -16.98
N SER A 181 -27.61 37.63 -17.41
CA SER A 181 -28.68 38.59 -17.65
C SER A 181 -29.59 38.20 -18.81
N LEU A 182 -29.15 37.31 -19.71
CA LEU A 182 -30.00 36.77 -20.77
C LEU A 182 -31.09 35.83 -20.23
N CYS A 183 -30.89 35.21 -19.06
CA CYS A 183 -31.92 34.36 -18.46
C CYS A 183 -33.22 35.13 -18.16
N ASP A 184 -33.14 36.45 -17.91
CA ASP A 184 -34.32 37.30 -17.72
C ASP A 184 -35.11 37.58 -19.01
N THR A 185 -34.53 37.25 -20.16
CA THR A 185 -35.15 37.47 -21.48
C THR A 185 -35.90 36.25 -22.03
N LYS A 186 -35.95 35.16 -21.26
CA LYS A 186 -36.72 33.95 -21.60
C LYS A 186 -38.21 34.26 -21.85
N CYS A 187 -38.84 33.45 -22.68
CA CYS A 187 -40.26 33.57 -22.99
C CYS A 187 -41.15 33.48 -21.74
N ALA A 188 -42.33 34.08 -21.78
CA ALA A 188 -43.22 34.17 -20.61
C ALA A 188 -43.80 32.82 -20.15
N ASP A 189 -43.88 31.84 -21.05
CA ASP A 189 -44.47 30.51 -20.84
C ASP A 189 -43.41 29.40 -20.71
N TRP A 190 -42.15 29.77 -20.44
CA TRP A 190 -40.99 28.86 -20.40
C TRP A 190 -41.21 27.63 -19.50
N GLU A 191 -41.80 27.80 -18.31
CA GLU A 191 -42.09 26.70 -17.37
C GLU A 191 -42.95 25.61 -17.99
N SER A 192 -43.89 25.99 -18.87
CA SER A 192 -44.77 25.03 -19.55
C SER A 192 -44.13 24.34 -20.76
N GLN A 193 -42.94 24.78 -21.16
CA GLN A 193 -42.16 24.23 -22.26
C GLN A 193 -41.00 23.34 -21.79
N LEU A 194 -40.78 23.22 -20.48
CA LEU A 194 -39.66 22.48 -19.91
C LEU A 194 -39.70 21.02 -20.35
N MET A 195 -38.65 20.60 -21.06
CA MET A 195 -38.36 19.21 -21.34
C MET A 195 -37.43 18.68 -20.26
N THR A 196 -37.83 17.59 -19.61
CA THR A 196 -36.97 16.88 -18.66
C THR A 196 -36.63 15.48 -19.17
N ILE A 197 -35.56 14.93 -18.62
CA ILE A 197 -35.23 13.52 -18.75
C ILE A 197 -35.45 12.82 -17.41
N PRO A 198 -35.73 11.52 -17.43
CA PRO A 198 -36.04 10.79 -16.20
C PRO A 198 -34.82 10.49 -15.35
N ALA A 199 -33.70 10.11 -15.99
CA ALA A 199 -32.41 9.85 -15.38
C ALA A 199 -31.37 9.55 -16.48
N TRP A 200 -30.09 9.61 -16.12
CA TRP A 200 -28.97 9.32 -17.02
C TRP A 200 -27.77 8.74 -16.25
N GLY A 201 -26.82 8.14 -16.98
CA GLY A 201 -25.57 7.61 -16.41
C GLY A 201 -24.55 7.25 -17.49
N TYR A 202 -23.32 6.90 -17.12
CA TYR A 202 -22.22 6.60 -18.03
C TYR A 202 -22.17 5.14 -18.46
N VAL A 203 -22.00 4.87 -19.75
CA VAL A 203 -21.80 3.49 -20.28
C VAL A 203 -20.33 3.13 -20.48
N THR A 204 -19.44 4.11 -20.29
CA THR A 204 -17.98 3.96 -20.33
C THR A 204 -17.35 4.80 -19.21
N LEU A 205 -16.33 4.26 -18.54
CA LEU A 205 -15.57 4.96 -17.49
C LEU A 205 -14.13 5.30 -17.91
N GLU A 206 -13.67 4.72 -19.00
CA GLU A 206 -12.34 4.94 -19.57
C GLU A 206 -12.48 4.94 -21.10
N GLU A 207 -11.38 4.72 -21.83
CA GLU A 207 -11.36 4.69 -23.29
C GLU A 207 -12.48 3.78 -23.83
N GLY A 208 -13.19 4.29 -24.84
CA GLY A 208 -14.47 3.75 -25.30
C GLY A 208 -14.42 2.26 -25.66
N ILE A 209 -15.01 1.42 -24.81
CA ILE A 209 -15.29 0.03 -25.16
C ILE A 209 -16.33 0.04 -26.28
N ILE A 210 -15.89 -0.26 -27.51
CA ILE A 210 -16.71 -0.19 -28.73
C ILE A 210 -18.07 -0.87 -28.54
N ASP A 211 -18.10 -2.04 -27.91
CA ASP A 211 -19.32 -2.79 -27.67
C ASP A 211 -20.29 -2.11 -26.70
N ASN A 212 -19.80 -1.38 -25.68
CA ASN A 212 -20.65 -0.63 -24.75
C ASN A 212 -21.33 0.53 -25.47
N ILE A 213 -20.55 1.31 -26.22
CA ILE A 213 -21.08 2.43 -27.00
C ILE A 213 -22.06 1.93 -28.06
N LYS A 214 -21.76 0.81 -28.74
CA LYS A 214 -22.73 0.17 -29.66
C LYS A 214 -24.01 -0.25 -28.98
N ALA A 215 -23.93 -0.84 -27.78
CA ALA A 215 -25.12 -1.24 -27.02
C ALA A 215 -25.98 -0.02 -26.67
N ALA A 216 -25.37 1.11 -26.34
CA ALA A 216 -26.06 2.36 -26.08
C ALA A 216 -26.67 2.96 -27.36
N VAL A 217 -25.86 3.12 -28.42
CA VAL A 217 -26.28 3.68 -29.72
C VAL A 217 -27.40 2.86 -30.37
N LEU A 218 -27.48 1.56 -30.12
CA LEU A 218 -28.59 0.72 -30.57
C LEU A 218 -29.96 1.16 -30.04
N ARG A 219 -30.00 1.85 -28.90
CA ARG A 219 -31.23 2.32 -28.27
C ARG A 219 -31.57 3.73 -28.73
N HIS A 220 -30.60 4.62 -28.76
CA HIS A 220 -30.70 5.97 -29.35
C HIS A 220 -29.31 6.58 -29.51
N PRO A 221 -29.13 7.67 -30.30
CA PRO A 221 -27.89 8.45 -30.33
C PRO A 221 -27.41 8.83 -28.93
N VAL A 222 -26.10 8.82 -28.71
CA VAL A 222 -25.49 9.14 -27.40
C VAL A 222 -24.49 10.26 -27.53
N SER A 223 -24.45 11.16 -26.56
CA SER A 223 -23.40 12.15 -26.46
C SER A 223 -22.07 11.45 -26.20
N ALA A 224 -20.99 12.01 -26.72
CA ALA A 224 -19.64 11.57 -26.45
C ALA A 224 -18.68 12.76 -26.61
N SER A 225 -17.45 12.57 -26.19
CA SER A 225 -16.39 13.55 -26.41
C SER A 225 -15.14 12.89 -26.96
N PHE A 226 -14.26 13.72 -27.52
CA PHE A 226 -12.96 13.31 -28.05
C PHE A 226 -11.98 14.50 -27.99
N THR A 227 -10.70 14.18 -28.05
CA THR A 227 -9.63 15.17 -28.12
C THR A 227 -9.49 15.70 -29.55
N VAL A 228 -9.57 17.01 -29.70
CA VAL A 228 -9.35 17.69 -31.00
C VAL A 228 -7.87 17.97 -31.17
N TYR A 229 -7.34 17.54 -32.31
CA TYR A 229 -6.00 17.90 -32.78
C TYR A 229 -6.08 18.96 -33.88
N ALA A 230 -5.00 19.71 -34.07
CA ALA A 230 -4.95 20.80 -35.02
C ALA A 230 -5.34 20.40 -36.45
N ASP A 231 -5.14 19.17 -36.91
CA ASP A 231 -5.54 18.72 -38.26
C ASP A 231 -7.07 18.54 -38.43
N PHE A 232 -7.81 18.32 -37.36
CA PHE A 232 -9.25 18.09 -37.40
C PHE A 232 -10.04 19.29 -37.91
N TYR A 233 -9.58 20.52 -37.65
CA TYR A 233 -10.25 21.72 -38.15
C TYR A 233 -10.38 21.74 -39.68
N ALA A 234 -9.47 21.07 -40.40
CA ALA A 234 -9.47 20.94 -41.86
C ALA A 234 -10.40 19.86 -42.39
N TYR A 235 -11.02 19.03 -41.53
CA TYR A 235 -11.77 17.86 -41.97
C TYR A 235 -12.86 18.23 -42.99
N SER A 236 -12.92 17.50 -44.09
CA SER A 236 -13.88 17.71 -45.18
C SER A 236 -14.61 16.44 -45.64
N GLY A 237 -14.18 15.25 -45.18
CA GLY A 237 -14.82 13.98 -45.54
C GLY A 237 -13.94 12.75 -45.29
N GLY A 238 -14.54 11.57 -45.34
CA GLY A 238 -13.88 10.27 -45.12
C GLY A 238 -13.92 9.82 -43.65
N VAL A 239 -12.96 8.99 -43.23
CA VAL A 239 -12.86 8.48 -41.85
C VAL A 239 -11.62 9.09 -41.20
N TYR A 240 -11.85 10.07 -40.33
CA TYR A 240 -10.81 10.78 -39.60
C TYR A 240 -10.01 9.84 -38.69
N GLU A 241 -8.70 10.04 -38.70
CA GLU A 241 -7.72 9.54 -37.73
C GLU A 241 -6.62 10.60 -37.64
N HIS A 242 -6.13 10.86 -36.43
CA HIS A 242 -5.14 11.92 -36.21
C HIS A 242 -3.80 11.58 -36.89
N VAL A 243 -3.26 12.51 -37.68
CA VAL A 243 -2.00 12.34 -38.42
C VAL A 243 -1.05 13.52 -38.33
N TYR A 244 -1.54 14.69 -37.91
CA TYR A 244 -0.73 15.91 -37.88
C TYR A 244 -1.22 16.93 -36.84
N GLY A 245 -0.27 17.68 -36.26
CA GLY A 245 -0.58 18.83 -35.42
C GLY A 245 -0.62 18.52 -33.92
N ALA A 246 -0.68 19.57 -33.10
CA ALA A 246 -0.73 19.43 -31.65
C ALA A 246 -2.16 19.15 -31.17
N GLU A 247 -2.26 18.66 -29.94
CA GLU A 247 -3.52 18.62 -29.18
C GLU A 247 -4.00 20.04 -28.89
N GLU A 248 -5.28 20.32 -29.10
CA GLU A 248 -5.87 21.65 -28.95
C GLU A 248 -6.89 21.73 -27.80
N GLY A 249 -7.53 20.61 -27.43
CA GLY A 249 -8.49 20.54 -26.33
C GLY A 249 -9.57 19.47 -26.52
N GLY A 250 -10.52 19.40 -25.58
CA GLY A 250 -11.66 18.49 -25.63
C GLY A 250 -12.89 19.07 -26.32
N HIS A 251 -13.61 18.22 -27.05
CA HIS A 251 -14.83 18.62 -27.76
C HIS A 251 -15.94 17.57 -27.62
N ALA A 252 -17.15 18.03 -27.35
CA ALA A 252 -18.33 17.17 -27.21
C ALA A 252 -19.15 17.13 -28.52
N ILE A 253 -19.62 15.94 -28.86
CA ILE A 253 -20.35 15.60 -30.09
C ILE A 253 -21.46 14.60 -29.80
N LEU A 254 -22.31 14.30 -30.78
CA LEU A 254 -23.31 13.24 -30.68
C LEU A 254 -22.95 12.09 -31.62
N ILE A 255 -22.81 10.87 -31.10
CA ILE A 255 -22.66 9.65 -31.91
C ILE A 255 -24.06 9.23 -32.38
N VAL A 256 -24.28 9.28 -33.69
CA VAL A 256 -25.57 8.95 -34.33
C VAL A 256 -25.56 7.58 -35.02
N GLY A 257 -24.43 6.87 -34.98
CA GLY A 257 -24.31 5.57 -35.63
C GLY A 257 -22.87 5.07 -35.72
N TRP A 258 -22.71 3.93 -36.40
CA TRP A 258 -21.41 3.32 -36.69
C TRP A 258 -21.43 2.54 -38.00
N ASP A 259 -20.24 2.21 -38.49
CA ASP A 259 -20.02 1.34 -39.64
C ASP A 259 -18.84 0.40 -39.36
N ASP A 260 -19.11 -0.91 -39.28
CA ASP A 260 -18.09 -1.93 -38.98
C ASP A 260 -17.13 -2.18 -40.15
N GLU A 261 -17.60 -2.03 -41.39
CA GLU A 261 -16.76 -2.22 -42.58
C GLU A 261 -15.72 -1.09 -42.68
N LEU A 262 -16.08 0.10 -42.25
CA LEU A 262 -15.17 1.25 -42.16
C LEU A 262 -14.43 1.34 -40.82
N SER A 263 -14.91 0.63 -39.80
CA SER A 263 -14.42 0.68 -38.41
C SER A 263 -14.47 2.10 -37.84
N CYS A 264 -15.63 2.75 -37.98
CA CYS A 264 -15.80 4.15 -37.59
C CYS A 264 -17.12 4.43 -36.87
N TRP A 265 -17.12 5.51 -36.08
CA TRP A 265 -18.31 6.18 -35.57
C TRP A 265 -18.80 7.24 -36.56
N ILE A 266 -20.12 7.48 -36.58
CA ILE A 266 -20.75 8.56 -37.33
C ILE A 266 -21.19 9.61 -36.30
N CYS A 267 -20.66 10.83 -36.41
CA CYS A 267 -20.81 11.86 -35.38
C CYS A 267 -21.43 13.13 -35.94
N LYS A 268 -22.41 13.70 -35.23
CA LYS A 268 -22.95 15.05 -35.46
C LYS A 268 -22.09 16.05 -34.69
N ASN A 269 -21.61 17.09 -35.39
CA ASN A 269 -20.84 18.18 -34.79
C ASN A 269 -21.73 19.41 -34.51
N SER A 270 -21.18 20.39 -33.80
CA SER A 270 -21.81 21.65 -33.40
C SER A 270 -21.19 22.88 -34.08
N TRP A 271 -20.50 22.70 -35.23
CA TRP A 271 -19.81 23.77 -35.98
C TRP A 271 -20.56 24.19 -37.25
N GLY A 272 -21.88 23.96 -37.27
CA GLY A 272 -22.74 24.30 -38.39
C GLY A 272 -22.67 23.33 -39.58
N PRO A 273 -23.64 23.41 -40.50
CA PRO A 273 -23.74 22.50 -41.64
C PRO A 273 -22.66 22.73 -42.71
N ASP A 274 -22.00 23.90 -42.73
CA ASP A 274 -20.97 24.25 -43.71
C ASP A 274 -19.58 23.70 -43.37
N TRP A 275 -19.45 22.96 -42.27
CA TRP A 275 -18.22 22.28 -41.86
C TRP A 275 -18.31 20.76 -42.07
N GLY A 276 -17.20 20.12 -42.44
CA GLY A 276 -17.14 18.66 -42.61
C GLY A 276 -18.08 18.11 -43.69
N ASP A 277 -18.71 16.99 -43.41
CA ASP A 277 -19.69 16.33 -44.29
C ASP A 277 -21.11 16.78 -43.91
N ASN A 278 -21.47 18.01 -44.29
CA ASN A 278 -22.74 18.67 -43.95
C ASN A 278 -22.98 18.79 -42.43
N GLY A 279 -21.93 19.11 -41.67
CA GLY A 279 -21.95 19.20 -40.21
C GLY A 279 -21.69 17.88 -39.47
N TYR A 280 -21.43 16.80 -40.21
CA TYR A 280 -21.07 15.50 -39.67
C TYR A 280 -19.62 15.14 -39.97
N PHE A 281 -19.09 14.18 -39.20
CA PHE A 281 -17.82 13.54 -39.51
C PHE A 281 -17.89 12.06 -39.18
N ARG A 282 -16.94 11.30 -39.71
CA ARG A 282 -16.69 9.93 -39.28
C ARG A 282 -15.29 9.84 -38.69
N ILE A 283 -15.14 9.08 -37.62
CA ILE A 283 -13.88 8.93 -36.90
C ILE A 283 -13.63 7.46 -36.61
N LYS A 284 -12.38 7.04 -36.81
CA LYS A 284 -11.93 5.67 -36.60
C LYS A 284 -12.11 5.26 -35.13
N TRP A 285 -12.44 4.00 -34.89
CA TRP A 285 -12.50 3.46 -33.53
C TRP A 285 -11.14 3.54 -32.82
N GLY A 286 -11.16 3.86 -31.52
CA GLY A 286 -9.95 3.96 -30.69
C GLY A 286 -9.03 5.12 -31.05
N ASP A 287 -9.53 6.11 -31.79
CA ASP A 287 -8.77 7.31 -32.15
C ASP A 287 -9.20 8.50 -31.29
N SER A 288 -8.26 9.40 -31.01
CA SER A 288 -8.51 10.69 -30.34
C SER A 288 -9.25 10.59 -28.99
N GLY A 289 -9.14 9.46 -28.29
CA GLY A 289 -9.77 9.22 -26.99
C GLY A 289 -11.31 9.19 -27.00
N LEU A 290 -11.93 9.02 -28.19
CA LEU A 290 -13.37 9.15 -28.34
C LEU A 290 -14.15 8.16 -27.47
N GLY A 291 -15.16 8.67 -26.77
CA GLY A 291 -16.14 7.87 -26.06
C GLY A 291 -15.77 7.55 -24.62
N SER A 292 -14.79 8.26 -24.06
CA SER A 292 -14.58 8.32 -22.61
C SER A 292 -15.80 9.00 -21.97
N TYR A 293 -16.31 8.46 -20.85
CA TYR A 293 -17.46 9.01 -20.12
C TYR A 293 -18.67 9.30 -21.03
N THR A 294 -19.07 8.32 -21.85
CA THR A 294 -20.24 8.44 -22.74
C THR A 294 -21.52 8.34 -21.91
N PRO A 295 -22.34 9.40 -21.79
CA PRO A 295 -23.59 9.32 -21.06
C PRO A 295 -24.70 8.66 -21.89
N PHE A 296 -25.64 8.05 -21.18
CA PHE A 296 -26.79 7.36 -21.70
C PHE A 296 -28.02 7.80 -20.90
N ILE A 297 -29.03 8.29 -21.61
CA ILE A 297 -30.35 8.58 -21.05
C ILE A 297 -31.12 7.26 -21.04
N PHE A 298 -31.67 6.86 -19.90
CA PHE A 298 -32.57 5.72 -19.84
C PHE A 298 -34.01 6.19 -19.70
N GLU A 299 -34.99 5.32 -19.96
CA GLU A 299 -36.40 5.71 -19.96
C GLU A 299 -37.00 5.77 -18.54
N SER A 300 -37.99 6.64 -18.33
CA SER A 300 -39.05 6.41 -17.33
C SER A 300 -40.42 6.82 -17.89
N TYR A 301 -41.36 5.86 -17.87
CA TYR A 301 -42.57 5.88 -17.04
C TYR A 301 -43.32 4.56 -17.27
N ILE A 302 -43.10 3.55 -16.44
CA ILE A 302 -44.05 2.43 -16.30
C ILE A 302 -44.29 2.26 -14.81
N GLU A 303 -45.53 2.44 -14.35
CA GLU A 303 -45.95 1.96 -13.02
C GLU A 303 -45.47 0.51 -12.86
N GLY A 304 -44.56 0.22 -11.93
CA GLY A 304 -44.18 -1.17 -11.77
C GLY A 304 -42.94 -1.50 -10.95
N PRO A 305 -41.72 -1.08 -11.32
CA PRO A 305 -40.50 -1.61 -10.69
C PRO A 305 -40.46 -1.20 -9.21
N THR A 306 -39.92 -2.09 -8.38
CA THR A 306 -39.69 -1.82 -6.96
C THR A 306 -38.34 -2.39 -6.58
N LEU A 307 -37.39 -1.52 -6.21
CA LEU A 307 -36.04 -1.90 -5.83
C LEU A 307 -36.03 -2.37 -4.37
N THR A 308 -35.53 -3.58 -4.14
CA THR A 308 -35.26 -4.08 -2.78
C THR A 308 -33.88 -4.73 -2.73
N THR A 309 -33.25 -4.73 -1.57
CA THR A 309 -31.93 -5.34 -1.36
C THR A 309 -32.03 -6.52 -0.41
N THR A 310 -31.11 -7.49 -0.50
CA THR A 310 -31.08 -8.64 0.45
C THR A 310 -30.46 -8.31 1.80
N LYS A 311 -29.79 -7.17 1.90
CA LYS A 311 -29.11 -6.67 3.08
C LYS A 311 -29.38 -5.17 3.20
N ASP A 312 -29.22 -4.65 4.39
CA ASP A 312 -29.23 -3.24 4.77
C ASP A 312 -27.89 -2.82 5.40
N GLU A 313 -27.06 -3.79 5.78
CA GLU A 313 -25.75 -3.58 6.40
C GLU A 313 -24.72 -4.67 6.02
N LEU A 314 -23.45 -4.29 5.97
CA LEU A 314 -22.25 -5.12 5.82
C LEU A 314 -21.23 -4.72 6.89
N ASN A 315 -20.65 -5.70 7.57
CA ASN A 315 -19.64 -5.50 8.60
C ASN A 315 -18.34 -6.22 8.22
N PHE A 316 -17.21 -5.57 8.47
CA PHE A 316 -15.86 -6.04 8.14
C PHE A 316 -14.93 -5.82 9.34
N ASP A 317 -14.27 -6.90 9.79
CA ASP A 317 -13.29 -6.87 10.88
C ASP A 317 -11.93 -7.27 10.30
N LEU A 318 -11.11 -6.28 9.91
CA LEU A 318 -9.91 -6.50 9.11
C LEU A 318 -8.65 -5.99 9.82
N ARG A 319 -7.50 -6.46 9.34
CA ARG A 319 -6.20 -5.87 9.61
C ARG A 319 -5.79 -4.98 8.45
N VAL A 320 -5.00 -3.96 8.74
CA VAL A 320 -4.39 -3.11 7.72
C VAL A 320 -3.62 -3.99 6.73
N GLY A 321 -3.91 -3.84 5.43
CA GLY A 321 -3.33 -4.65 4.35
C GLY A 321 -4.22 -5.79 3.85
N ASP A 322 -5.27 -6.16 4.58
CA ASP A 322 -6.24 -7.16 4.16
C ASP A 322 -7.09 -6.69 2.95
N THR A 323 -7.69 -7.68 2.28
CA THR A 323 -8.72 -7.45 1.27
C THR A 323 -9.83 -8.47 1.46
N GLU A 324 -11.07 -8.00 1.59
CA GLU A 324 -12.25 -8.86 1.73
C GLU A 324 -13.29 -8.51 0.66
N THR A 325 -14.10 -9.49 0.24
CA THR A 325 -15.23 -9.27 -0.65
C THR A 325 -16.49 -9.89 -0.06
N GLN A 326 -17.55 -9.10 0.10
CA GLN A 326 -18.89 -9.56 0.42
C GLN A 326 -19.87 -9.20 -0.70
N THR A 327 -21.00 -9.88 -0.78
CA THR A 327 -22.03 -9.60 -1.79
C THR A 327 -23.41 -9.34 -1.17
N PHE A 328 -24.25 -8.64 -1.93
CA PHE A 328 -25.69 -8.51 -1.72
C PHE A 328 -26.41 -8.57 -3.08
N PHE A 329 -27.73 -8.76 -3.06
CA PHE A 329 -28.55 -8.78 -4.27
C PHE A 329 -29.51 -7.61 -4.32
N VAL A 330 -29.59 -6.98 -5.49
CA VAL A 330 -30.66 -6.06 -5.88
C VAL A 330 -31.78 -6.87 -6.51
N LYS A 331 -33.01 -6.69 -6.06
CA LYS A 331 -34.19 -7.43 -6.51
C LYS A 331 -35.23 -6.48 -7.04
N ASN A 332 -35.86 -6.90 -8.13
CA ASN A 332 -37.04 -6.23 -8.65
C ASN A 332 -38.31 -6.94 -8.17
N SER A 333 -38.94 -6.40 -7.12
CA SER A 333 -40.23 -6.90 -6.61
C SER A 333 -41.43 -6.33 -7.36
N GLY A 334 -41.18 -5.54 -8.39
CA GLY A 334 -42.16 -4.83 -9.18
C GLY A 334 -42.62 -5.54 -10.47
N THR A 335 -43.37 -4.82 -11.29
CA THR A 335 -43.94 -5.31 -12.56
C THR A 335 -43.27 -4.79 -13.83
N GLY A 336 -42.42 -3.76 -13.73
CA GLY A 336 -41.61 -3.21 -14.84
C GLY A 336 -40.15 -3.64 -14.73
N ASN A 337 -39.32 -3.44 -15.77
CA ASN A 337 -37.88 -3.67 -15.65
C ASN A 337 -37.26 -2.62 -14.73
N LEU A 338 -36.51 -3.08 -13.72
CA LEU A 338 -35.77 -2.23 -12.81
C LEU A 338 -34.39 -1.96 -13.40
N GLU A 339 -34.04 -0.71 -13.61
CA GLU A 339 -32.69 -0.28 -13.95
C GLU A 339 -32.12 0.40 -12.72
N PHE A 340 -30.91 0.00 -12.31
CA PHE A 340 -30.26 0.57 -11.14
C PHE A 340 -28.78 0.83 -11.41
N SER A 341 -28.23 1.80 -10.69
CA SER A 341 -26.81 1.90 -10.38
C SER A 341 -26.66 2.11 -8.88
N CYS A 342 -25.51 1.75 -8.32
CA CYS A 342 -25.19 1.95 -6.92
C CYS A 342 -23.76 2.43 -6.76
N TYR A 343 -23.53 3.18 -5.70
CA TYR A 343 -22.32 3.95 -5.52
C TYR A 343 -22.02 4.12 -4.04
N ASP A 344 -20.74 4.20 -3.70
CA ASP A 344 -20.27 4.25 -2.33
C ASP A 344 -19.73 5.62 -1.94
N TYR A 345 -19.90 5.95 -0.67
CA TYR A 345 -19.23 7.08 -0.02
C TYR A 345 -18.75 6.68 1.36
N ALA A 346 -17.72 7.37 1.82
CA ALA A 346 -17.29 7.40 3.20
C ALA A 346 -18.17 8.37 3.98
N ILE A 347 -18.58 7.92 5.15
CA ILE A 347 -19.05 8.77 6.24
C ILE A 347 -17.81 9.09 7.08
N PRO A 348 -17.23 10.30 6.98
CA PRO A 348 -16.18 10.70 7.90
C PRO A 348 -16.84 10.94 9.26
N LEU A 349 -16.43 10.23 10.31
CA LEU A 349 -16.82 10.57 11.68
C LEU A 349 -15.73 11.47 12.28
N VAL A 350 -16.04 12.76 12.35
CA VAL A 350 -15.04 13.80 12.67
C VAL A 350 -15.23 14.42 14.05
N TRP A 351 -16.20 13.92 14.81
CA TRP A 351 -16.27 14.18 16.25
C TRP A 351 -15.16 13.42 16.97
N HIS A 352 -14.30 14.14 17.66
CA HIS A 352 -13.23 13.57 18.46
C HIS A 352 -12.96 14.44 19.67
N ILE A 353 -12.08 13.96 20.55
CA ILE A 353 -11.69 14.67 21.77
C ILE A 353 -10.26 15.19 21.57
N ASP A 354 -10.05 16.48 21.80
CA ASP A 354 -8.72 17.11 21.66
C ASP A 354 -8.43 18.08 22.82
N THR A 355 -7.15 18.39 22.98
CA THR A 355 -6.59 19.45 23.83
C THR A 355 -6.22 20.70 23.03
N ALA A 356 -5.99 20.58 21.72
CA ALA A 356 -5.82 21.72 20.83
C ALA A 356 -7.17 22.45 20.77
N TYR A 357 -7.22 23.68 21.29
CA TYR A 357 -8.42 24.52 21.37
C TYR A 357 -9.44 24.21 22.47
N ALA A 358 -9.13 23.32 23.41
CA ALA A 358 -10.06 22.97 24.50
C ALA A 358 -10.40 24.15 25.43
N TYR A 359 -11.60 24.13 26.03
CA TYR A 359 -12.00 25.09 27.06
C TYR A 359 -11.31 24.78 28.39
N ASP A 360 -11.47 23.56 28.91
CA ASP A 360 -10.77 23.07 30.09
C ASP A 360 -10.34 21.61 29.91
N GLY A 361 -9.04 21.35 29.99
CA GLY A 361 -8.49 20.02 29.78
C GLY A 361 -8.66 19.51 28.34
N LYS A 362 -9.81 18.89 28.06
CA LYS A 362 -10.18 18.27 26.78
C LYS A 362 -11.57 18.74 26.38
N SER A 363 -11.82 18.91 25.08
CA SER A 363 -13.15 19.25 24.57
C SER A 363 -13.51 18.37 23.39
N TRP A 364 -14.81 18.23 23.12
CA TRP A 364 -15.31 17.65 21.88
C TRP A 364 -15.11 18.65 20.74
N TRP A 365 -14.56 18.17 19.63
CA TRP A 365 -14.31 18.94 18.43
C TRP A 365 -14.83 18.18 17.21
N CYS A 366 -15.66 18.84 16.40
CA CYS A 366 -16.16 18.35 15.12
C CYS A 366 -15.34 18.96 13.98
N ALA A 367 -14.27 18.27 13.59
CA ALA A 367 -13.33 18.65 12.54
C ALA A 367 -12.36 17.51 12.21
N ASP A 368 -11.62 17.66 11.11
CA ASP A 368 -10.44 16.89 10.77
C ASP A 368 -9.19 17.56 11.38
N PRO A 369 -8.51 16.92 12.36
CA PRO A 369 -7.32 17.46 13.00
C PRO A 369 -6.13 17.66 12.06
N GLU A 370 -6.03 16.85 10.99
CA GLU A 370 -4.93 16.97 10.02
C GLU A 370 -5.13 18.18 9.12
N LEU A 371 -6.39 18.47 8.78
CA LEU A 371 -6.77 19.68 8.06
C LEU A 371 -6.73 20.93 8.97
N GLY A 372 -6.99 20.75 10.26
CA GLY A 372 -7.16 21.84 11.23
C GLY A 372 -8.55 22.47 11.19
N GLY A 373 -9.56 21.79 10.65
CA GLY A 373 -10.91 22.30 10.46
C GLY A 373 -11.82 21.31 9.75
N TYR A 374 -12.83 21.77 9.00
CA TYR A 374 -13.82 20.92 8.34
C TYR A 374 -13.77 20.99 6.82
N ARG A 375 -14.34 19.98 6.15
CA ARG A 375 -14.53 19.95 4.69
C ARG A 375 -15.99 20.18 4.32
N ASN A 376 -16.20 20.48 3.05
CA ASN A 376 -17.52 20.56 2.44
C ASN A 376 -18.29 19.23 2.60
N GLY A 377 -19.61 19.33 2.66
CA GLY A 377 -20.50 18.20 2.50
C GLY A 377 -20.50 17.23 3.68
N TRP A 378 -20.42 17.73 4.91
CA TRP A 378 -20.50 16.93 6.13
C TRP A 378 -21.85 17.12 6.82
N LEU A 379 -22.35 16.07 7.45
CA LEU A 379 -23.43 16.13 8.43
C LEU A 379 -23.05 15.26 9.61
N GLN A 380 -22.86 15.83 10.78
CA GLN A 380 -22.18 15.16 11.89
C GLN A 380 -22.96 15.33 13.18
N TYR A 381 -23.05 14.26 13.95
CA TYR A 381 -23.84 14.19 15.17
C TYR A 381 -23.03 13.63 16.34
N LEU A 382 -23.07 14.36 17.45
CA LEU A 382 -22.66 13.91 18.77
C LEU A 382 -23.92 13.75 19.63
N GLN A 383 -24.10 12.60 20.28
CA GLN A 383 -25.34 12.28 20.99
C GLN A 383 -25.10 11.79 22.41
N THR A 384 -25.95 12.23 23.33
CA THR A 384 -26.00 11.67 24.69
C THR A 384 -26.54 10.24 24.67
N PRO A 385 -26.29 9.44 25.73
CA PRO A 385 -27.12 8.28 25.98
C PRO A 385 -28.57 8.71 26.29
N VAL A 386 -29.47 7.74 26.48
CA VAL A 386 -30.84 8.02 26.91
C VAL A 386 -30.86 8.58 28.33
N ILE A 387 -31.48 9.74 28.52
CA ILE A 387 -31.60 10.47 29.79
C ILE A 387 -33.06 10.47 30.25
N ASP A 388 -33.30 10.20 31.53
CA ASP A 388 -34.63 10.27 32.14
C ASP A 388 -34.87 11.66 32.78
N LEU A 389 -35.70 12.46 32.13
CA LEU A 389 -36.14 13.77 32.60
C LEU A 389 -37.58 13.74 33.17
N SER A 390 -38.24 12.58 33.25
CA SER A 390 -39.66 12.47 33.60
C SER A 390 -39.98 12.95 35.02
N ALA A 391 -39.02 12.88 35.93
CA ALA A 391 -39.14 13.31 37.33
C ALA A 391 -38.65 14.75 37.58
N SER A 392 -38.12 15.43 36.56
CA SER A 392 -37.55 16.78 36.69
C SER A 392 -38.65 17.87 36.75
N SER A 393 -38.33 19.01 37.36
CA SER A 393 -39.21 20.18 37.43
C SER A 393 -38.88 21.18 36.32
N SER A 394 -37.64 21.68 36.28
CA SER A 394 -37.17 22.67 35.34
C SER A 394 -35.74 22.33 34.88
N PRO A 395 -35.57 21.23 34.12
CA PRO A 395 -34.27 20.82 33.64
C PRO A 395 -33.71 21.85 32.64
N VAL A 396 -32.43 22.17 32.78
CA VAL A 396 -31.68 23.08 31.92
C VAL A 396 -30.44 22.37 31.40
N LEU A 397 -30.22 22.41 30.09
CA LEU A 397 -28.97 22.00 29.46
C LEU A 397 -28.04 23.21 29.39
N THR A 398 -26.80 23.04 29.86
CA THR A 398 -25.71 24.01 29.74
C THR A 398 -24.47 23.35 29.17
N PHE A 399 -23.74 24.04 28.32
CA PHE A 399 -22.41 23.61 27.85
C PHE A 399 -21.60 24.80 27.38
N MET A 400 -20.27 24.71 27.47
CA MET A 400 -19.37 25.63 26.81
C MET A 400 -19.28 25.26 25.34
N THR A 401 -19.34 26.25 24.46
CA THR A 401 -19.19 26.03 23.02
C THR A 401 -18.41 27.15 22.36
N LYS A 402 -17.76 26.80 21.25
CA LYS A 402 -17.12 27.72 20.33
C LYS A 402 -17.43 27.22 18.92
N TRP A 403 -17.61 28.13 17.97
CA TRP A 403 -17.72 27.77 16.56
C TRP A 403 -16.97 28.77 15.70
N ALA A 404 -16.39 28.26 14.62
CA ALA A 404 -15.74 29.01 13.56
C ALA A 404 -16.14 28.35 12.24
N ILE A 405 -17.29 28.80 11.74
CA ILE A 405 -18.05 28.23 10.63
C ILE A 405 -18.24 29.35 9.61
N GLU A 406 -18.51 29.01 8.35
CA GLU A 406 -18.67 29.97 7.27
C GLU A 406 -19.57 31.17 7.66
N ASP A 407 -19.16 32.37 7.24
CA ASP A 407 -19.93 33.59 7.50
C ASP A 407 -21.28 33.51 6.77
N PRO A 408 -22.41 33.73 7.46
CA PRO A 408 -23.73 33.64 6.84
C PRO A 408 -24.00 34.69 5.75
N ALA A 409 -23.14 35.71 5.60
CA ALA A 409 -23.32 36.77 4.63
C ALA A 409 -23.37 36.24 3.18
N GLY A 410 -24.43 36.59 2.47
CA GLY A 410 -24.58 36.30 1.04
C GLY A 410 -25.50 35.13 0.72
N ALA A 411 -25.98 34.37 1.71
CA ALA A 411 -27.00 33.34 1.51
C ALA A 411 -28.28 33.90 0.86
N SER A 412 -28.87 33.13 -0.06
CA SER A 412 -30.06 33.51 -0.83
C SER A 412 -31.14 32.42 -0.79
N ASP A 413 -32.21 32.58 -1.58
CA ASP A 413 -33.21 31.54 -1.85
C ASP A 413 -33.96 30.98 -0.63
N GLY A 414 -34.18 31.85 0.35
CA GLY A 414 -34.92 31.53 1.57
C GLY A 414 -34.03 31.07 2.73
N TYR A 415 -32.72 30.96 2.51
CA TYR A 415 -31.73 30.66 3.53
C TYR A 415 -31.01 31.94 3.98
N ASP A 416 -30.56 31.97 5.24
CA ASP A 416 -29.85 33.10 5.85
C ASP A 416 -28.53 32.70 6.52
N GLY A 417 -28.03 31.50 6.22
CA GLY A 417 -26.66 31.07 6.50
C GLY A 417 -26.28 29.86 5.63
N TRP A 418 -24.99 29.73 5.32
CA TRP A 418 -24.46 28.63 4.50
C TRP A 418 -24.29 27.36 5.35
N ASP A 419 -23.17 27.27 6.06
CA ASP A 419 -22.89 26.24 7.04
C ASP A 419 -23.44 26.55 8.43
N GLY A 420 -23.60 25.52 9.27
CA GLY A 420 -23.93 25.80 10.66
C GLY A 420 -24.00 24.61 11.60
N CYS A 421 -24.19 24.94 12.87
CA CYS A 421 -24.40 23.96 13.92
C CYS A 421 -25.59 24.32 14.82
N ASN A 422 -26.22 23.30 15.40
CA ASN A 422 -27.38 23.46 16.27
C ASN A 422 -27.56 22.26 17.21
N VAL A 423 -28.61 22.32 18.04
CA VAL A 423 -28.92 21.30 19.05
C VAL A 423 -30.32 20.75 18.82
N TRP A 424 -30.42 19.44 18.81
CA TRP A 424 -31.62 18.67 18.54
C TRP A 424 -31.99 17.87 19.79
N ILE A 425 -33.27 17.61 19.95
CA ILE A 425 -33.80 16.76 21.02
C ILE A 425 -34.68 15.66 20.44
N SER A 426 -34.54 14.46 20.98
CA SER A 426 -35.51 13.37 20.84
C SER A 426 -36.16 13.12 22.19
N THR A 427 -37.45 12.74 22.17
CA THR A 427 -38.20 12.35 23.38
C THR A 427 -38.73 10.92 23.33
N ASP A 428 -38.37 10.17 22.28
CA ASP A 428 -38.80 8.82 21.94
C ASP A 428 -37.62 7.84 21.78
N GLY A 429 -36.47 8.15 22.40
CA GLY A 429 -35.30 7.27 22.37
C GLY A 429 -34.51 7.31 21.06
N GLY A 430 -34.69 8.35 20.26
CA GLY A 430 -33.94 8.60 19.02
C GLY A 430 -34.68 8.25 17.74
N GLU A 431 -35.98 7.92 17.80
CA GLU A 431 -36.78 7.65 16.60
C GLU A 431 -37.05 8.95 15.82
N ASN A 432 -37.36 10.05 16.52
CA ASN A 432 -37.59 11.36 15.92
C ASN A 432 -36.79 12.45 16.65
N PHE A 433 -36.30 13.43 15.90
CA PHE A 433 -35.60 14.58 16.44
C PHE A 433 -36.23 15.90 15.98
N SER A 434 -36.15 16.92 16.84
CA SER A 434 -36.51 18.30 16.52
C SER A 434 -35.43 19.26 17.01
N VAL A 435 -35.14 20.29 16.23
CA VAL A 435 -34.23 21.38 16.62
C VAL A 435 -34.82 22.15 17.80
N ILE A 436 -34.01 22.44 18.82
CA ILE A 436 -34.40 23.26 19.98
C ILE A 436 -33.70 24.60 19.95
N THR A 437 -34.36 25.65 20.46
CA THR A 437 -33.81 27.01 20.48
C THR A 437 -33.07 27.29 21.79
N PRO A 438 -31.86 27.86 21.75
CA PRO A 438 -31.13 28.26 22.96
C PRO A 438 -31.80 29.45 23.64
N THR A 439 -31.75 29.47 24.96
CA THR A 439 -32.04 30.66 25.78
C THR A 439 -30.91 31.69 25.63
N SER A 440 -29.66 31.22 25.47
CA SER A 440 -28.48 32.05 25.21
C SER A 440 -27.32 31.16 24.73
N PRO A 441 -26.43 31.63 23.83
CA PRO A 441 -26.66 32.74 22.90
C PRO A 441 -27.72 32.34 21.87
N ALA A 442 -28.47 33.32 21.33
CA ALA A 442 -29.43 33.04 20.27
C ALA A 442 -28.72 32.49 19.02
N TYR A 443 -29.43 31.68 18.23
CA TYR A 443 -28.99 31.29 16.90
C TYR A 443 -28.81 32.52 16.01
N THR A 444 -27.81 32.47 15.13
CA THR A 444 -27.48 33.57 14.22
C THR A 444 -28.34 33.53 12.96
N CYS A 445 -28.82 32.34 12.58
CA CYS A 445 -29.57 32.06 11.37
C CYS A 445 -30.89 31.35 11.70
N THR A 446 -31.93 31.61 10.91
CA THR A 446 -33.21 30.87 11.00
C THR A 446 -33.27 29.68 10.04
N ASP A 447 -32.51 29.74 8.95
CA ASP A 447 -32.60 28.79 7.84
C ASP A 447 -31.18 28.54 7.27
N LEU A 448 -30.56 27.42 7.67
CA LEU A 448 -29.23 27.04 7.22
C LEU A 448 -29.27 26.23 5.90
N TRP A 449 -28.50 26.68 4.90
CA TRP A 449 -28.37 26.10 3.56
C TRP A 449 -27.85 24.66 3.62
N SER A 450 -26.76 24.45 4.37
CA SER A 450 -26.12 23.15 4.62
C SER A 450 -27.12 22.09 5.07
N PHE A 451 -28.05 22.41 5.98
CA PHE A 451 -29.08 21.46 6.39
C PHE A 451 -30.20 21.33 5.36
N GLY A 452 -30.67 22.44 4.80
CA GLY A 452 -31.96 22.49 4.14
C GLY A 452 -31.96 22.39 2.62
N HIS A 453 -30.87 22.75 1.94
CA HIS A 453 -30.83 22.81 0.48
C HIS A 453 -30.86 21.40 -0.13
N PRO A 454 -31.62 21.14 -1.21
CA PRO A 454 -31.82 19.79 -1.74
C PRO A 454 -30.59 19.17 -2.43
N GLU A 455 -29.77 20.00 -3.08
CA GLU A 455 -28.64 19.52 -3.89
C GLU A 455 -27.31 19.72 -3.16
N GLN A 456 -27.06 20.95 -2.73
CA GLN A 456 -25.83 21.36 -2.05
C GLN A 456 -25.87 21.19 -0.53
N GLY A 457 -27.01 20.80 0.03
CA GLY A 457 -27.20 20.55 1.47
C GLY A 457 -27.82 19.17 1.72
N TRP A 458 -28.31 18.95 2.94
CA TRP A 458 -28.84 17.67 3.38
C TRP A 458 -30.35 17.49 3.18
N ASN A 459 -30.96 18.34 2.35
CA ASN A 459 -32.36 18.25 1.92
C ASN A 459 -33.37 18.13 3.07
N MET A 460 -33.12 18.80 4.19
CA MET A 460 -34.05 18.82 5.34
C MET A 460 -35.13 19.89 5.21
N GLY A 461 -35.08 20.70 4.13
CA GLY A 461 -35.97 21.82 3.88
C GLY A 461 -35.67 23.05 4.73
N LEU A 462 -36.53 24.07 4.60
CA LEU A 462 -36.46 25.32 5.36
C LEU A 462 -36.86 25.11 6.83
N GLY A 463 -36.41 26.01 7.70
CA GLY A 463 -36.78 26.11 9.10
C GLY A 463 -35.80 25.43 10.06
N ILE A 464 -34.56 25.19 9.63
CA ILE A 464 -33.49 24.62 10.44
C ILE A 464 -32.56 25.74 10.92
N PRO A 465 -32.78 26.31 12.12
CA PRO A 465 -31.96 27.40 12.63
C PRO A 465 -30.65 26.90 13.23
N GLY A 466 -29.67 27.78 13.37
CA GLY A 466 -28.41 27.44 14.02
C GLY A 466 -27.43 28.59 14.15
N TRP A 467 -26.25 28.27 14.67
CA TRP A 467 -25.11 29.16 14.69
C TRP A 467 -24.26 28.98 13.43
N ALA A 468 -23.91 30.09 12.81
CA ALA A 468 -22.98 30.23 11.69
C ALA A 468 -21.98 31.35 12.03
N GLY A 469 -20.95 31.55 11.20
CA GLY A 469 -19.91 32.54 11.45
C GLY A 469 -19.03 32.19 12.65
N PHE A 470 -18.61 33.22 13.41
CA PHE A 470 -17.64 33.07 14.50
C PHE A 470 -18.25 33.45 15.85
N SER A 471 -18.00 32.64 16.88
CA SER A 471 -18.42 32.93 18.26
C SER A 471 -17.49 33.90 19.01
N ASP A 472 -16.35 34.29 18.40
CA ASP A 472 -15.29 35.10 19.03
C ASP A 472 -14.77 34.52 20.37
N GLY A 473 -14.67 33.20 20.45
CA GLY A 473 -14.16 32.46 21.61
C GLY A 473 -15.22 31.56 22.24
N TRP A 474 -14.92 31.05 23.44
CA TRP A 474 -15.81 30.16 24.17
C TRP A 474 -16.96 30.91 24.83
N VAL A 475 -18.19 30.47 24.59
CA VAL A 475 -19.43 31.01 25.14
C VAL A 475 -20.24 29.92 25.83
N ASN A 476 -21.00 30.29 26.86
CA ASN A 476 -21.87 29.34 27.54
C ASN A 476 -23.24 29.30 26.85
N ALA A 477 -23.60 28.13 26.32
CA ALA A 477 -24.90 27.85 25.74
C ALA A 477 -25.86 27.29 26.81
N GLU A 478 -27.12 27.72 26.79
CA GLU A 478 -28.16 27.33 27.73
C GLU A 478 -29.48 27.04 27.00
N PHE A 479 -30.15 25.94 27.35
CA PHE A 479 -31.45 25.53 26.79
C PHE A 479 -32.42 25.12 27.91
N ASP A 480 -33.66 25.62 27.85
CA ASP A 480 -34.74 25.17 28.73
C ASP A 480 -35.35 23.85 28.20
N LEU A 481 -35.19 22.77 28.97
CA LEU A 481 -35.71 21.45 28.60
C LEU A 481 -37.07 21.14 29.23
N SER A 482 -37.71 22.10 29.89
CA SER A 482 -38.98 21.91 30.61
C SER A 482 -40.12 21.35 29.75
N ALA A 483 -40.09 21.56 28.43
CA ALA A 483 -41.10 21.03 27.51
C ALA A 483 -40.91 19.54 27.16
N TYR A 484 -39.72 18.97 27.42
CA TYR A 484 -39.29 17.67 26.88
C TYR A 484 -39.10 16.60 27.96
N ARG A 485 -39.82 16.71 29.08
CA ARG A 485 -39.68 15.83 30.25
C ARG A 485 -40.26 14.43 30.02
N THR A 486 -39.49 13.56 29.37
CA THR A 486 -39.79 12.12 29.18
C THR A 486 -38.69 11.25 29.78
N ASN A 487 -38.90 9.94 29.83
CA ASN A 487 -37.89 8.98 30.30
C ASN A 487 -36.98 8.47 29.17
N SER A 488 -37.01 9.12 28.00
CA SER A 488 -36.32 8.67 26.79
C SER A 488 -35.74 9.84 26.00
N VAL A 489 -35.12 10.78 26.71
CA VAL A 489 -34.57 12.01 26.11
C VAL A 489 -33.17 11.76 25.58
N ILE A 490 -32.89 12.21 24.36
CA ILE A 490 -31.53 12.26 23.79
C ILE A 490 -31.27 13.69 23.32
N ILE A 491 -30.12 14.24 23.72
CA ILE A 491 -29.60 15.50 23.16
C ILE A 491 -28.62 15.16 22.05
N ARG A 492 -28.74 15.85 20.93
CA ARG A 492 -27.88 15.70 19.76
C ARG A 492 -27.33 17.06 19.37
N TRP A 493 -26.01 17.18 19.30
CA TRP A 493 -25.36 18.33 18.67
C TRP A 493 -25.10 17.98 17.22
N ALA A 494 -25.56 18.84 16.32
CA ALA A 494 -25.45 18.65 14.89
C ALA A 494 -24.58 19.74 14.27
N PHE A 495 -23.72 19.34 13.34
CA PHE A 495 -22.92 20.21 12.49
C PHE A 495 -23.17 19.82 11.04
N ALA A 496 -23.42 20.79 10.16
CA ALA A 496 -23.54 20.55 8.74
C ALA A 496 -22.70 21.57 7.96
N SER A 497 -22.04 21.09 6.92
CA SER A 497 -21.43 21.91 5.87
C SER A 497 -22.05 21.60 4.51
N ASP A 498 -22.18 22.64 3.69
CA ASP A 498 -22.63 22.53 2.30
C ASP A 498 -21.48 22.13 1.37
N GLN A 499 -21.74 22.03 0.06
CA GLN A 499 -20.73 21.62 -0.92
C GLN A 499 -19.79 22.75 -1.39
N GLY A 500 -19.84 23.93 -0.77
CA GLY A 500 -19.23 25.17 -1.25
C GLY A 500 -17.90 25.52 -0.59
N TYR A 501 -17.92 26.10 0.62
CA TYR A 501 -16.79 26.82 1.20
C TYR A 501 -16.39 26.27 2.58
N SER A 502 -15.12 25.91 2.78
CA SER A 502 -14.67 25.35 4.07
C SER A 502 -13.21 25.65 4.39
N THR A 503 -12.59 24.88 5.30
CA THR A 503 -11.22 25.12 5.76
C THR A 503 -10.16 25.16 4.65
N PRO A 504 -10.23 24.34 3.58
CA PRO A 504 -9.33 24.47 2.44
C PRO A 504 -9.37 25.86 1.78
N ASP A 505 -10.53 26.51 1.79
CA ASP A 505 -10.71 27.86 1.25
C ASP A 505 -10.34 28.96 2.26
N SER A 506 -10.60 28.71 3.55
CA SER A 506 -10.26 29.60 4.65
C SER A 506 -9.81 28.83 5.90
N PRO A 507 -8.50 28.82 6.21
CA PRO A 507 -7.94 28.10 7.37
C PRO A 507 -8.46 28.58 8.74
N GLU A 508 -9.22 29.67 8.80
CA GLU A 508 -9.83 30.19 10.03
C GLU A 508 -11.14 29.45 10.39
N LEU A 509 -11.70 28.68 9.45
CA LEU A 509 -12.87 27.84 9.67
C LEU A 509 -12.46 26.57 10.41
N LEU A 510 -12.68 26.53 11.72
CA LEU A 510 -12.22 25.45 12.59
C LEU A 510 -13.33 24.44 12.93
N GLY A 511 -14.59 24.71 12.57
CA GLY A 511 -15.72 23.83 12.87
C GLY A 511 -16.34 24.10 14.24
N PHE A 512 -16.81 23.05 14.91
CA PHE A 512 -17.68 23.15 16.08
C PHE A 512 -17.10 22.47 17.33
N PHE A 513 -17.11 23.19 18.45
CA PHE A 513 -16.49 22.76 19.72
C PHE A 513 -17.52 22.75 20.85
N ILE A 514 -17.44 21.75 21.72
CA ILE A 514 -18.32 21.57 22.88
C ILE A 514 -17.51 21.08 24.08
N ASP A 515 -17.78 21.64 25.25
CA ASP A 515 -17.19 21.21 26.53
C ASP A 515 -18.15 21.47 27.70
N ASP A 516 -17.83 20.97 28.89
CA ASP A 516 -18.58 21.19 30.13
C ASP A 516 -20.09 20.94 29.99
N ILE A 517 -20.48 19.85 29.31
CA ILE A 517 -21.88 19.50 29.10
C ILE A 517 -22.51 19.14 30.44
N ALA A 518 -23.64 19.75 30.76
CA ALA A 518 -24.42 19.40 31.95
C ALA A 518 -25.91 19.60 31.73
N ILE A 519 -26.73 18.64 32.20
CA ILE A 519 -28.17 18.82 32.38
C ILE A 519 -28.44 18.86 33.87
N LYS A 520 -29.04 19.95 34.35
CA LYS A 520 -29.33 20.17 35.78
C LYS A 520 -30.79 20.54 36.00
N ASP A 521 -31.36 20.03 37.09
CA ASP A 521 -32.65 20.47 37.64
C ASP A 521 -32.42 21.09 39.02
N GLY A 522 -32.34 22.41 39.07
CA GLY A 522 -31.88 23.16 40.25
C GLY A 522 -30.42 22.81 40.61
N SER A 523 -30.21 22.18 41.77
CA SER A 523 -28.88 21.76 42.22
C SER A 523 -28.53 20.31 41.85
N THR A 524 -29.46 19.57 41.25
CA THR A 524 -29.28 18.16 40.91
C THR A 524 -28.73 18.06 39.49
N THR A 525 -27.56 17.44 39.32
CA THR A 525 -27.06 17.02 38.00
C THR A 525 -27.78 15.74 37.57
N LEU A 526 -28.36 15.77 36.36
CA LEU A 526 -29.03 14.64 35.71
C LEU A 526 -28.11 13.96 34.67
N PHE A 527 -27.22 14.74 34.04
CA PHE A 527 -26.21 14.26 33.10
C PHE A 527 -25.03 15.26 33.09
N GLU A 528 -23.80 14.77 32.95
CA GLU A 528 -22.62 15.60 32.72
C GLU A 528 -21.60 14.85 31.85
N ASP A 529 -20.91 15.59 30.98
CA ASP A 529 -19.81 15.10 30.15
C ASP A 529 -18.76 16.21 29.98
N TYR A 530 -17.49 15.84 30.22
CA TYR A 530 -16.34 16.75 30.22
C TYR A 530 -15.30 16.34 29.16
N ALA A 531 -15.72 15.61 28.12
CA ALA A 531 -14.84 15.06 27.09
C ALA A 531 -13.61 14.33 27.66
N ASN A 532 -13.78 13.61 28.78
CA ASN A 532 -12.71 12.87 29.46
C ASN A 532 -12.83 11.35 29.27
N ASP A 533 -13.97 10.87 28.80
CA ASP A 533 -14.19 9.53 28.28
C ASP A 533 -15.06 9.57 27.00
N GLN A 534 -14.78 8.70 26.04
CA GLN A 534 -15.58 8.58 24.82
C GLN A 534 -16.75 7.60 24.98
N ASN A 535 -16.78 6.84 26.08
CA ASN A 535 -17.64 5.66 26.21
C ASN A 535 -19.10 6.01 26.54
N ALA A 536 -19.41 7.25 26.92
CA ALA A 536 -20.77 7.68 27.22
C ALA A 536 -21.53 8.21 26.00
N MET A 537 -20.84 8.82 25.03
CA MET A 537 -21.45 9.52 23.90
C MET A 537 -21.47 8.65 22.63
N THR A 538 -22.43 8.89 21.74
CA THR A 538 -22.51 8.20 20.44
C THR A 538 -22.24 9.17 19.30
N LEU A 539 -21.41 8.76 18.35
CA LEU A 539 -21.06 9.51 17.14
C LEU A 539 -21.81 8.93 15.95
N SER A 540 -22.31 9.80 15.07
CA SER A 540 -22.83 9.39 13.76
C SER A 540 -22.71 10.54 12.77
N GLY A 541 -22.85 10.26 11.48
CA GLY A 541 -22.80 11.31 10.48
C GLY A 541 -23.09 10.78 9.08
N GLU A 542 -22.98 11.67 8.10
CA GLU A 542 -23.02 11.43 6.68
C GLU A 542 -21.95 12.30 6.00
N GLY A 543 -21.50 11.89 4.82
CA GLY A 543 -20.55 12.65 3.99
C GLY A 543 -20.72 12.34 2.50
N PHE A 544 -20.16 13.22 1.65
CA PHE A 544 -20.14 13.06 0.19
C PHE A 544 -18.78 12.61 -0.38
N ASP A 545 -17.81 12.30 0.46
CA ASP A 545 -16.50 11.81 0.04
C ASP A 545 -16.61 10.35 -0.43
N VAL A 546 -15.96 9.97 -1.52
CA VAL A 546 -15.89 8.55 -1.96
C VAL A 546 -15.17 7.72 -0.88
N ALA A 547 -15.58 6.48 -0.64
CA ALA A 547 -14.87 5.60 0.30
C ALA A 547 -13.68 4.93 -0.40
N PRO A 548 -12.42 5.42 -0.25
CA PRO A 548 -11.29 4.86 -1.00
C PRO A 548 -10.97 3.41 -0.62
N TRP A 549 -11.48 2.95 0.53
CA TRP A 549 -11.33 1.61 1.07
C TRP A 549 -12.43 0.64 0.60
N LEU A 550 -13.45 1.13 -0.10
CA LEU A 550 -14.59 0.38 -0.60
C LEU A 550 -14.59 0.44 -2.14
N THR A 551 -14.90 -0.68 -2.78
CA THR A 551 -15.07 -0.74 -4.24
C THR A 551 -16.27 -1.61 -4.57
N LEU A 552 -17.11 -1.13 -5.48
CA LEU A 552 -18.27 -1.88 -5.96
C LEU A 552 -17.96 -2.55 -7.31
N LYS A 553 -18.42 -3.79 -7.47
CA LYS A 553 -18.48 -4.47 -8.78
C LYS A 553 -19.89 -4.92 -9.09
N ASN A 554 -20.22 -4.90 -10.39
CA ASN A 554 -21.59 -5.09 -10.89
C ASN A 554 -22.56 -4.07 -10.27
N SER A 555 -22.09 -2.84 -10.08
CA SER A 555 -22.79 -1.79 -9.37
C SER A 555 -23.99 -1.24 -10.12
N GLY A 556 -24.21 -1.59 -11.39
CA GLY A 556 -25.40 -1.19 -12.11
C GLY A 556 -25.84 -2.22 -13.14
N GLY A 557 -27.11 -2.15 -13.54
CA GLY A 557 -27.68 -3.02 -14.56
C GLY A 557 -29.21 -3.04 -14.57
N MET A 558 -29.75 -3.94 -15.38
CA MET A 558 -31.19 -4.13 -15.56
C MET A 558 -31.65 -5.47 -14.95
N VAL A 559 -32.68 -5.41 -14.10
CA VAL A 559 -33.29 -6.55 -13.41
C VAL A 559 -34.73 -6.70 -13.89
N SER A 560 -35.03 -7.81 -14.56
CA SER A 560 -36.40 -8.13 -14.99
C SER A 560 -37.32 -8.35 -13.78
N PRO A 561 -38.66 -8.21 -13.93
CA PRO A 561 -39.61 -8.48 -12.86
C PRO A 561 -39.37 -9.84 -12.20
N SER A 562 -39.32 -9.88 -10.86
CA SER A 562 -39.04 -11.06 -10.04
C SER A 562 -37.62 -11.64 -10.11
N ASP A 563 -36.70 -11.04 -10.87
CA ASP A 563 -35.28 -11.42 -10.91
C ASP A 563 -34.43 -10.61 -9.92
N SER A 564 -33.14 -10.93 -9.88
CA SER A 564 -32.14 -10.25 -9.05
C SER A 564 -30.80 -10.10 -9.75
N ALA A 565 -30.07 -9.02 -9.45
CA ALA A 565 -28.66 -8.84 -9.79
C ALA A 565 -27.78 -8.93 -8.53
N GLU A 566 -26.60 -9.51 -8.67
CA GLU A 566 -25.59 -9.58 -7.60
C GLU A 566 -24.66 -8.36 -7.68
N VAL A 567 -24.44 -7.71 -6.54
CA VAL A 567 -23.46 -6.64 -6.36
C VAL A 567 -22.39 -7.11 -5.39
N SER A 568 -21.12 -6.90 -5.74
CA SER A 568 -19.97 -7.23 -4.89
C SER A 568 -19.37 -5.98 -4.28
N VAL A 569 -19.14 -6.04 -2.97
CA VAL A 569 -18.50 -5.00 -2.15
C VAL A 569 -17.13 -5.51 -1.75
N ILE A 570 -16.09 -4.84 -2.24
CA ILE A 570 -14.71 -5.20 -2.02
C ILE A 570 -14.11 -4.16 -1.07
N ILE A 571 -13.60 -4.60 0.07
CA ILE A 571 -12.88 -3.75 1.01
C ILE A 571 -11.39 -3.96 0.82
N THR A 572 -10.66 -2.90 0.55
CA THR A 572 -9.19 -2.91 0.46
C THR A 572 -8.63 -1.97 1.50
N THR A 573 -7.84 -2.49 2.44
CA THR A 573 -7.38 -1.72 3.61
C THR A 573 -5.93 -1.25 3.51
N ARG A 574 -5.27 -1.50 2.37
CA ARG A 574 -3.91 -1.00 2.10
C ARG A 574 -3.93 0.53 2.02
N GLY A 575 -3.08 1.19 2.82
CA GLY A 575 -3.00 2.64 2.91
C GLY A 575 -4.06 3.27 3.83
N VAL A 576 -4.94 2.46 4.42
CA VAL A 576 -5.99 2.94 5.34
C VAL A 576 -5.45 2.84 6.77
N LYS A 577 -5.60 3.91 7.55
CA LYS A 577 -5.16 3.94 8.95
C LYS A 577 -6.00 2.97 9.81
N PRO A 578 -5.46 2.42 10.90
CA PRO A 578 -6.30 1.70 11.87
C PRO A 578 -7.40 2.61 12.44
N GLY A 579 -8.62 2.09 12.58
CA GLY A 579 -9.75 2.86 13.06
C GLY A 579 -11.10 2.25 12.69
N GLU A 580 -12.17 2.98 13.04
CA GLU A 580 -13.54 2.65 12.64
C GLU A 580 -13.91 3.50 11.42
N TYR A 581 -14.37 2.83 10.37
CA TYR A 581 -14.77 3.46 9.12
C TYR A 581 -16.22 3.10 8.82
N TYR A 582 -16.95 4.10 8.34
CA TYR A 582 -18.34 3.97 7.96
C TYR A 582 -18.47 4.38 6.51
N GLY A 583 -19.15 3.56 5.73
CA GLY A 583 -19.47 3.83 4.35
C GLY A 583 -20.92 3.52 4.06
N VAL A 584 -21.46 4.10 2.99
CA VAL A 584 -22.83 3.83 2.55
C VAL A 584 -22.85 3.58 1.06
N ILE A 585 -23.55 2.52 0.66
CA ILE A 585 -23.90 2.26 -0.72
C ILE A 585 -25.30 2.83 -0.97
N ARG A 586 -25.38 3.84 -1.84
CA ARG A 586 -26.62 4.46 -2.32
C ARG A 586 -26.98 3.91 -3.69
N PHE A 587 -28.23 4.10 -4.10
CA PHE A 587 -28.75 3.61 -5.37
C PHE A 587 -29.36 4.77 -6.15
N LEU A 588 -29.16 4.76 -7.46
CA LEU A 588 -30.02 5.42 -8.43
C LEU A 588 -30.85 4.34 -9.10
N SER A 589 -32.13 4.61 -9.32
CA SER A 589 -32.96 3.66 -10.07
C SER A 589 -34.15 4.34 -10.73
N ASN A 590 -34.77 3.61 -11.65
CA ASN A 590 -36.04 4.00 -12.24
C ASN A 590 -37.28 3.62 -11.39
N ASP A 591 -37.11 3.32 -10.10
CA ASP A 591 -38.21 3.10 -9.14
C ASP A 591 -38.83 4.43 -8.70
N SER A 592 -40.05 4.69 -9.13
CA SER A 592 -40.80 5.91 -8.82
C SER A 592 -41.70 5.80 -7.58
N THR A 593 -41.70 4.65 -6.90
CA THR A 593 -42.65 4.35 -5.81
C THR A 593 -42.09 4.65 -4.43
N ASP A 594 -40.77 4.83 -4.30
CA ASP A 594 -40.11 5.11 -3.04
C ASP A 594 -39.43 6.47 -3.06
N THR A 595 -39.83 7.36 -2.14
CA THR A 595 -39.16 8.65 -1.95
C THR A 595 -37.78 8.50 -1.31
N ALA A 596 -37.42 7.30 -0.85
CA ALA A 596 -36.09 6.98 -0.33
C ALA A 596 -35.68 5.55 -0.76
N LEU A 597 -34.87 5.45 -1.82
CA LEU A 597 -34.25 4.18 -2.22
C LEU A 597 -33.47 3.57 -1.03
N PRO A 598 -33.41 2.24 -0.90
CA PRO A 598 -32.71 1.59 0.19
C PRO A 598 -31.23 1.97 0.18
N THR A 599 -30.58 1.98 1.33
CA THR A 599 -29.13 2.16 1.48
C THR A 599 -28.51 0.95 2.14
N ILE A 600 -27.24 0.64 1.83
CA ILE A 600 -26.47 -0.40 2.53
C ILE A 600 -25.40 0.29 3.35
N ARG A 601 -25.43 0.12 4.67
CA ARG A 601 -24.33 0.57 5.54
C ARG A 601 -23.17 -0.41 5.45
N CYS A 602 -21.95 0.12 5.41
CA CYS A 602 -20.72 -0.65 5.40
C CYS A 602 -19.87 -0.20 6.59
N ASN A 603 -19.74 -1.03 7.60
CA ASN A 603 -18.92 -0.74 8.77
C ASN A 603 -17.61 -1.54 8.67
N LEU A 604 -16.49 -0.86 8.79
CA LEU A 604 -15.15 -1.46 8.77
C LEU A 604 -14.43 -1.12 10.08
N THR A 605 -14.18 -2.15 10.88
CA THR A 605 -13.28 -2.10 12.02
C THR A 605 -11.90 -2.55 11.55
N LEU A 606 -10.94 -1.61 11.52
CA LEU A 606 -9.60 -1.86 11.01
C LEU A 606 -8.56 -1.82 12.12
N THR A 607 -7.89 -2.94 12.34
CA THR A 607 -6.85 -3.07 13.37
C THR A 607 -5.44 -2.92 12.79
N ALA A 608 -4.53 -2.33 13.57
CA ALA A 608 -3.12 -2.23 13.22
C ALA A 608 -2.50 -3.63 12.99
N PRO A 609 -1.51 -3.76 12.11
CA PRO A 609 -0.75 -5.00 12.01
C PRO A 609 0.01 -5.23 13.32
N ASP A 610 0.29 -6.50 13.63
CA ASP A 610 1.02 -6.85 14.87
C ASP A 610 2.45 -6.26 14.83
N HIS A 611 3.05 -6.11 13.64
CA HIS A 611 4.36 -5.52 13.40
C HIS A 611 4.42 -4.71 12.08
N ASP A 612 5.36 -3.77 12.00
CA ASP A 612 5.67 -3.02 10.77
C ASP A 612 6.81 -3.69 9.97
N LEU A 613 7.96 -3.84 10.62
CA LEU A 613 9.05 -4.69 10.16
C LEU A 613 9.19 -5.91 11.07
N SER A 614 9.40 -7.08 10.46
CA SER A 614 9.60 -8.33 11.19
C SER A 614 10.85 -9.08 10.74
N VAL A 615 11.61 -9.63 11.70
CA VAL A 615 12.66 -10.61 11.44
C VAL A 615 11.99 -11.92 11.04
N LYS A 616 12.13 -12.30 9.77
CA LYS A 616 11.54 -13.50 9.20
C LYS A 616 12.43 -14.72 9.35
N ASP A 617 13.74 -14.56 9.14
CA ASP A 617 14.72 -15.63 9.33
C ASP A 617 16.12 -15.09 9.65
N ILE A 618 16.94 -15.92 10.32
CA ILE A 618 18.37 -15.70 10.55
C ILE A 618 19.13 -16.79 9.82
N TRP A 619 19.73 -16.44 8.68
CA TRP A 619 20.44 -17.38 7.82
C TRP A 619 21.84 -17.69 8.37
N LEU A 620 22.06 -18.95 8.75
CA LEU A 620 23.34 -19.49 9.20
C LEU A 620 23.95 -20.46 8.16
N PRO A 621 25.29 -20.47 7.98
CA PRO A 621 25.95 -21.26 6.94
C PRO A 621 26.05 -22.75 7.28
N TYR A 622 25.99 -23.11 8.57
CA TYR A 622 26.11 -24.48 9.06
C TYR A 622 25.24 -24.69 10.30
N PRO A 623 24.82 -25.94 10.59
CA PRO A 623 23.98 -26.27 11.75
C PRO A 623 24.75 -26.30 13.08
N SER A 624 26.08 -26.26 13.06
CA SER A 624 26.93 -26.31 14.25
C SER A 624 28.17 -25.43 14.07
N PHE A 625 28.62 -24.78 15.14
CA PHE A 625 29.74 -23.84 15.12
C PHE A 625 30.89 -24.32 15.99
N PHE A 626 32.12 -24.05 15.54
CA PHE A 626 33.32 -24.38 16.28
C PHE A 626 34.29 -23.19 16.30
N ILE A 627 35.11 -23.12 17.35
CA ILE A 627 36.19 -22.14 17.46
C ILE A 627 37.15 -22.23 16.27
N LEU A 628 37.84 -21.14 15.93
CA LEU A 628 38.74 -21.08 14.76
C LEU A 628 38.02 -21.18 13.40
N SER A 629 36.72 -20.88 13.37
CA SER A 629 35.95 -20.67 12.15
C SER A 629 35.32 -19.28 12.13
N LYS A 630 35.15 -18.72 10.92
CA LYS A 630 34.42 -17.46 10.68
C LYS A 630 32.96 -17.77 10.44
N LEU A 631 32.07 -17.25 11.29
CA LEU A 631 30.63 -17.31 11.11
C LEU A 631 30.14 -16.07 10.34
N GLN A 632 29.81 -16.24 9.06
CA GLN A 632 29.09 -15.23 8.29
C GLN A 632 27.61 -15.58 8.25
N PHE A 633 26.74 -14.62 8.56
CA PHE A 633 25.29 -14.82 8.63
C PHE A 633 24.55 -13.59 8.09
N GLY A 634 23.27 -13.76 7.77
CA GLY A 634 22.39 -12.68 7.33
C GLY A 634 21.03 -12.76 8.02
N VAL A 635 20.28 -11.68 7.97
CA VAL A 635 18.92 -11.57 8.50
C VAL A 635 17.98 -11.20 7.35
N GLU A 636 16.91 -11.96 7.21
CA GLU A 636 15.80 -11.63 6.32
C GLU A 636 14.76 -10.80 7.10
N VAL A 637 14.48 -9.60 6.61
CA VAL A 637 13.51 -8.66 7.20
C VAL A 637 12.33 -8.52 6.25
N ALA A 638 11.11 -8.72 6.74
CA ALA A 638 9.89 -8.50 5.98
C ALA A 638 9.29 -7.13 6.31
N ASN A 639 8.82 -6.43 5.28
CA ASN A 639 7.97 -5.24 5.45
C ASN A 639 6.50 -5.64 5.37
N GLU A 640 5.85 -5.68 6.53
CA GLU A 640 4.42 -5.92 6.72
C GLU A 640 3.63 -4.61 6.82
N GLY A 641 4.34 -3.47 6.78
CA GLY A 641 3.85 -2.11 6.83
C GLY A 641 3.14 -1.61 5.58
N LEU A 642 2.68 -0.36 5.63
CA LEU A 642 1.88 0.27 4.56
C LEU A 642 2.71 1.05 3.54
N ASN A 643 3.94 1.39 3.88
CA ASN A 643 4.82 2.23 3.07
C ASN A 643 6.08 1.46 2.71
N ASP A 644 6.80 2.01 1.74
CA ASP A 644 8.15 1.62 1.44
C ASP A 644 9.05 2.07 2.59
N GLU A 645 9.78 1.14 3.20
CA GLU A 645 10.66 1.46 4.32
C GLU A 645 12.08 1.71 3.86
N THR A 646 12.61 2.90 4.15
CA THR A 646 13.95 3.31 3.74
C THR A 646 14.88 3.46 4.93
N ASP A 647 16.19 3.26 4.70
CA ASP A 647 17.23 3.40 5.73
C ASP A 647 17.02 2.47 6.95
N VAL A 648 16.45 1.29 6.72
CA VAL A 648 16.21 0.29 7.78
C VAL A 648 17.54 -0.22 8.33
N GLN A 649 17.80 0.04 9.60
CA GLN A 649 18.97 -0.47 10.32
C GLN A 649 18.64 -1.75 11.06
N VAL A 650 19.36 -2.81 10.73
CA VAL A 650 19.31 -4.08 11.44
C VAL A 650 20.53 -4.14 12.35
N VAL A 651 20.30 -4.11 13.65
CA VAL A 651 21.36 -4.18 14.67
C VAL A 651 21.46 -5.61 15.17
N CYS A 652 22.66 -6.16 15.11
CA CYS A 652 22.94 -7.48 15.63
C CYS A 652 23.92 -7.39 16.81
N THR A 653 23.57 -8.02 17.93
CA THR A 653 24.38 -8.06 19.14
C THR A 653 24.63 -9.50 19.58
N LEU A 654 25.88 -9.87 19.78
CA LEU A 654 26.27 -11.15 20.37
C LEU A 654 26.76 -10.95 21.81
N GLN A 655 26.22 -11.73 22.74
CA GLN A 655 26.56 -11.65 24.16
C GLN A 655 26.97 -13.01 24.75
N ASP A 656 27.90 -12.97 25.72
CA ASP A 656 28.21 -14.07 26.63
C ASP A 656 27.92 -13.63 28.07
N GLY A 657 26.95 -14.27 28.73
CA GLY A 657 26.58 -13.96 30.11
C GLY A 657 26.24 -12.47 30.36
N GLY A 658 25.68 -11.78 29.35
CA GLY A 658 25.35 -10.35 29.38
C GLY A 658 26.51 -9.41 29.02
N THR A 659 27.68 -9.93 28.67
CA THR A 659 28.79 -9.13 28.14
C THR A 659 28.72 -9.10 26.62
N ILE A 660 28.60 -7.90 26.02
CA ILE A 660 28.60 -7.73 24.56
C ILE A 660 30.00 -8.01 24.02
N LEU A 661 30.11 -8.98 23.12
CA LEU A 661 31.36 -9.37 22.47
C LEU A 661 31.43 -8.91 21.00
N TYR A 662 30.28 -8.77 20.36
CA TYR A 662 30.14 -8.29 19.00
C TYR A 662 28.88 -7.46 18.87
N CYS A 663 28.97 -6.36 18.13
CA CYS A 663 27.86 -5.50 17.78
C CYS A 663 28.15 -4.94 16.39
N ASP A 664 27.22 -5.16 15.46
CA ASP A 664 27.33 -4.66 14.09
C ASP A 664 25.95 -4.22 13.62
N THR A 665 25.94 -3.22 12.75
CA THR A 665 24.73 -2.66 12.18
C THR A 665 24.84 -2.76 10.67
N SER A 666 23.81 -3.34 10.05
CA SER A 666 23.67 -3.43 8.60
C SER A 666 22.47 -2.60 8.19
N ALA A 667 22.57 -1.89 7.07
CA ALA A 667 21.48 -1.06 6.56
C ALA A 667 20.86 -1.73 5.33
N ILE A 668 19.54 -1.61 5.20
CA ILE A 668 18.80 -1.95 4.01
C ILE A 668 18.21 -0.64 3.46
N ASP A 669 18.64 -0.26 2.26
CA ASP A 669 18.31 1.06 1.69
C ASP A 669 16.80 1.24 1.45
N LEU A 670 16.13 0.18 1.02
CA LEU A 670 14.70 0.15 0.71
C LEU A 670 14.15 -1.27 0.88
N ILE A 671 13.04 -1.40 1.62
CA ILE A 671 12.17 -2.58 1.61
C ILE A 671 10.80 -2.12 1.16
N ALA A 672 10.44 -2.44 -0.08
CA ALA A 672 9.12 -2.09 -0.59
C ALA A 672 8.01 -2.80 0.19
N THR A 673 6.81 -2.22 0.19
CA THR A 673 5.65 -2.81 0.86
C THR A 673 5.41 -4.27 0.42
N ALA A 674 5.26 -5.19 1.39
CA ALA A 674 5.09 -6.63 1.19
C ALA A 674 6.29 -7.37 0.56
N GLU A 675 7.47 -6.75 0.52
CA GLU A 675 8.71 -7.38 0.10
C GLU A 675 9.64 -7.68 1.29
N THR A 676 10.76 -8.34 1.01
CA THR A 676 11.78 -8.68 2.01
C THR A 676 13.14 -8.09 1.66
N GLY A 677 13.84 -7.56 2.67
CA GLY A 677 15.23 -7.12 2.59
C GLY A 677 16.18 -8.10 3.28
N ILE A 678 17.45 -8.08 2.87
CA ILE A 678 18.50 -8.91 3.49
C ILE A 678 19.59 -8.01 4.08
N ALA A 679 19.80 -8.14 5.38
CA ALA A 679 20.91 -7.52 6.10
C ALA A 679 22.05 -8.54 6.26
N MET A 680 23.23 -8.22 5.72
CA MET A 680 24.44 -9.03 5.88
C MET A 680 25.37 -8.41 6.91
N PHE A 681 25.95 -9.26 7.78
CA PHE A 681 26.81 -8.83 8.88
C PHE A 681 28.27 -9.24 8.68
N LYS A 682 29.19 -8.53 9.34
CA LYS A 682 30.61 -8.90 9.35
C LYS A 682 30.81 -10.27 10.00
N PRO A 683 31.71 -11.14 9.48
CA PRO A 683 31.93 -12.45 10.07
C PRO A 683 32.35 -12.38 11.54
N ILE A 684 31.73 -13.22 12.37
CA ILE A 684 32.04 -13.37 13.80
C ILE A 684 33.13 -14.44 13.96
N MET A 685 34.08 -14.19 14.85
CA MET A 685 35.13 -15.13 15.22
C MET A 685 34.99 -15.54 16.68
N PHE A 686 35.08 -16.84 16.94
CA PHE A 686 35.06 -17.40 18.29
C PHE A 686 36.44 -17.90 18.68
N SER A 687 36.98 -17.38 19.78
CA SER A 687 38.30 -17.75 20.31
C SER A 687 38.22 -18.77 21.45
N GLU A 688 37.07 -18.89 22.11
CA GLU A 688 36.85 -19.82 23.23
C GLU A 688 35.47 -20.49 23.09
N PRO A 689 35.31 -21.76 23.48
CA PRO A 689 34.01 -22.42 23.53
C PRO A 689 33.11 -21.77 24.60
N SER A 690 31.87 -21.46 24.23
CA SER A 690 30.86 -20.88 25.14
C SER A 690 29.45 -21.03 24.55
N GLU A 691 28.44 -20.68 25.36
CA GLU A 691 27.07 -20.44 24.91
C GLU A 691 26.88 -18.93 24.73
N PHE A 692 26.46 -18.50 23.54
CA PHE A 692 26.22 -17.11 23.21
C PHE A 692 24.73 -16.85 22.93
N SER A 693 24.30 -15.62 23.12
CA SER A 693 22.99 -15.13 22.67
C SER A 693 23.20 -14.13 21.54
N LEU A 694 22.60 -14.40 20.38
CA LEU A 694 22.54 -13.48 19.25
C LEU A 694 21.17 -12.79 19.28
N THR A 695 21.15 -11.48 19.45
CA THR A 695 19.92 -10.66 19.42
C THR A 695 19.94 -9.77 18.19
N VAL A 696 18.81 -9.75 17.47
CA VAL A 696 18.59 -8.92 16.29
C VAL A 696 17.46 -7.93 16.59
N GLU A 697 17.76 -6.65 16.44
CA GLU A 697 16.82 -5.54 16.64
C GLU A 697 16.69 -4.76 15.32
N LEU A 698 15.46 -4.38 14.97
CA LEU A 698 15.16 -3.58 13.79
C LEU A 698 14.89 -2.14 14.20
N ILE A 699 15.61 -1.21 13.58
CA ILE A 699 15.53 0.23 13.83
C ILE A 699 15.22 0.91 12.50
N ASN A 700 14.11 1.66 12.45
CA ASN A 700 13.82 2.55 11.35
C ASN A 700 14.17 3.99 11.74
N LEU A 701 14.66 4.79 10.79
CA LEU A 701 15.19 6.13 11.04
C LEU A 701 14.35 7.27 10.44
N THR A 702 13.33 6.98 9.61
CA THR A 702 12.58 8.02 8.88
C THR A 702 11.09 7.69 8.77
N ASP A 703 10.25 8.61 9.27
CA ASP A 703 8.80 8.77 9.01
C ASP A 703 7.94 7.49 8.92
N ASP A 704 8.17 6.49 9.77
CA ASP A 704 7.19 5.41 9.98
C ASP A 704 6.04 5.86 10.89
N TYR A 705 4.83 5.40 10.56
CA TYR A 705 3.61 5.71 11.30
C TYR A 705 3.35 4.72 12.47
N ASN A 706 4.24 3.74 12.70
CA ASN A 706 4.06 2.56 13.55
C ASN A 706 5.41 1.88 13.92
N ASN A 707 6.02 2.29 15.04
CA ASN A 707 7.30 1.76 15.54
C ASN A 707 7.28 0.33 16.12
N TYR A 708 6.37 -0.55 15.69
CA TYR A 708 6.16 -1.89 16.25
C TYR A 708 7.05 -2.94 15.59
N ASN A 709 8.36 -2.85 15.78
CA ASN A 709 9.29 -3.85 15.27
C ASN A 709 9.45 -5.02 16.25
N ASN A 710 9.66 -6.24 15.73
CA ASN A 710 9.99 -7.38 16.58
C ASN A 710 11.50 -7.45 16.89
N ILE A 711 11.83 -8.20 17.95
CA ILE A 711 13.21 -8.56 18.32
C ILE A 711 13.32 -10.08 18.18
N ALA A 712 14.39 -10.55 17.56
CA ALA A 712 14.68 -11.98 17.44
C ALA A 712 15.90 -12.36 18.28
N ASP A 713 15.75 -13.39 19.10
CA ASP A 713 16.82 -13.97 19.92
C ASP A 713 17.15 -15.39 19.47
N LEU A 714 18.42 -15.67 19.25
CA LEU A 714 18.93 -16.97 18.83
C LEU A 714 20.09 -17.42 19.75
N PRO A 715 19.93 -18.53 20.51
CA PRO A 715 21.04 -19.12 21.24
C PRO A 715 22.01 -19.82 20.29
N LEU A 716 23.31 -19.60 20.50
CA LEU A 716 24.40 -20.21 19.73
C LEU A 716 25.34 -20.99 20.65
N GLU A 717 25.51 -22.29 20.39
CA GLU A 717 26.51 -23.12 21.07
C GLU A 717 27.75 -23.24 20.21
N VAL A 718 28.92 -22.84 20.74
CA VAL A 718 30.19 -22.92 20.03
C VAL A 718 31.17 -23.81 20.79
N GLY A 719 31.59 -24.90 20.14
CA GLY A 719 32.46 -25.91 20.72
C GLY A 719 33.90 -25.91 20.20
N THR A 720 34.71 -26.83 20.73
CA THR A 720 35.90 -27.32 20.00
C THR A 720 35.44 -28.21 18.85
N TYR A 721 36.14 -28.18 17.73
CA TYR A 721 35.81 -29.09 16.64
C TYR A 721 36.20 -30.52 17.01
N ILE A 722 35.23 -31.43 17.01
CA ILE A 722 35.43 -32.86 17.18
C ILE A 722 34.49 -33.56 16.21
N ASP A 723 35.04 -34.45 15.39
CA ASP A 723 34.29 -35.28 14.46
C ASP A 723 34.76 -36.73 14.57
N GLY A 724 33.95 -37.54 15.26
CA GLY A 724 34.08 -38.99 15.33
C GLY A 724 33.35 -39.71 14.20
N PHE A 725 32.97 -38.99 13.14
CA PHE A 725 32.27 -39.49 11.98
C PHE A 725 30.89 -40.12 12.24
N GLU A 726 30.19 -39.73 13.31
CA GLU A 726 28.88 -40.32 13.69
C GLU A 726 27.65 -39.65 13.07
N ASN A 727 27.77 -38.37 12.69
CA ASN A 727 26.70 -37.54 12.13
C ASN A 727 26.95 -37.24 10.64
N ASP A 728 26.10 -36.43 10.00
CA ASP A 728 26.27 -36.04 8.59
C ASP A 728 27.57 -35.21 8.40
N TYR A 729 28.43 -35.61 7.45
CA TYR A 729 29.80 -35.08 7.21
C TYR A 729 29.85 -33.70 6.57
N GLY A 730 29.02 -32.76 7.00
CA GLY A 730 28.84 -31.47 6.32
C GLY A 730 30.12 -30.67 6.07
N PHE A 731 31.20 -30.94 6.82
CA PHE A 731 32.49 -30.27 6.69
C PHE A 731 33.56 -31.03 5.90
N TRP A 732 33.35 -32.30 5.53
CA TRP A 732 34.32 -33.11 4.79
C TRP A 732 33.90 -33.31 3.34
N GLU A 733 34.82 -33.04 2.42
CA GLU A 733 34.70 -33.47 1.03
C GLU A 733 35.52 -34.74 0.85
N MET A 734 34.84 -35.86 0.54
CA MET A 734 35.46 -37.14 0.27
C MET A 734 35.45 -37.39 -1.24
N GLU A 735 36.62 -37.56 -1.85
CA GLU A 735 36.76 -38.00 -3.23
C GLU A 735 36.43 -39.49 -3.38
N GLU A 736 36.14 -39.94 -4.61
CA GLU A 736 35.82 -41.33 -4.93
C GLU A 736 36.89 -42.27 -4.36
N GLY A 737 36.46 -43.23 -3.53
CA GLY A 737 37.34 -44.12 -2.77
C GLY A 737 37.30 -43.89 -1.25
N TRP A 738 37.12 -42.65 -0.78
CA TRP A 738 36.89 -42.36 0.63
C TRP A 738 35.42 -42.52 0.99
N CYS A 739 35.15 -43.12 2.14
CA CYS A 739 33.79 -43.30 2.63
C CYS A 739 33.72 -43.29 4.16
N ARG A 740 32.54 -43.01 4.68
CA ARG A 740 32.14 -43.44 6.02
C ARG A 740 31.85 -44.93 5.98
N SER A 741 32.50 -45.70 6.85
CA SER A 741 32.32 -47.16 6.91
C SER A 741 32.09 -47.68 8.33
N ARG A 742 31.41 -48.83 8.42
CA ARG A 742 31.23 -49.62 9.65
C ARG A 742 32.03 -50.92 9.65
N ILE A 743 32.73 -51.20 8.57
CA ILE A 743 33.16 -52.55 8.17
C ILE A 743 34.38 -53.03 8.95
N ILE A 744 35.25 -52.10 9.36
CA ILE A 744 36.50 -52.39 10.06
C ILE A 744 36.50 -51.60 11.38
N ASP A 745 37.39 -51.99 12.30
CA ASP A 745 37.51 -51.47 13.67
C ASP A 745 37.45 -49.92 13.71
N ARG A 746 36.85 -49.39 14.78
CA ARG A 746 36.57 -47.96 15.03
C ARG A 746 37.10 -47.60 16.41
N HIS A 747 37.57 -46.37 16.57
CA HIS A 747 38.14 -45.94 17.84
C HIS A 747 37.02 -45.63 18.83
N SER A 748 36.01 -44.91 18.37
CA SER A 748 34.80 -44.61 19.12
C SER A 748 33.56 -44.80 18.24
N GLY A 749 32.36 -44.68 18.82
CA GLY A 749 31.11 -44.68 18.05
C GLY A 749 30.79 -45.94 17.21
N ALA A 750 30.13 -45.72 16.06
CA ALA A 750 29.69 -46.73 15.10
C ALA A 750 30.39 -46.63 13.74
N TYR A 751 31.02 -45.50 13.40
CA TYR A 751 31.53 -45.18 12.07
C TYR A 751 32.97 -44.63 12.13
N SER A 752 33.70 -44.77 11.03
CA SER A 752 35.02 -44.16 10.81
C SER A 752 35.24 -43.87 9.33
N ALA A 753 36.23 -43.04 8.99
CA ALA A 753 36.56 -42.70 7.62
C ALA A 753 37.63 -43.63 7.03
N GLN A 754 37.39 -44.15 5.82
CA GLN A 754 38.22 -45.20 5.20
C GLN A 754 38.36 -45.01 3.68
N PRO A 755 39.56 -45.22 3.08
CA PRO A 755 39.81 -45.10 1.64
C PRO A 755 39.56 -46.44 0.91
N ASN A 756 38.41 -47.06 1.18
CA ASN A 756 38.09 -48.39 0.66
C ASN A 756 36.68 -48.50 0.04
N ASP A 757 35.97 -47.38 -0.07
CA ASP A 757 34.61 -47.28 -0.61
C ASP A 757 33.65 -48.36 -0.05
N GLY A 758 33.76 -48.64 1.24
CA GLY A 758 32.93 -49.63 1.93
C GLY A 758 33.19 -51.07 1.49
N SER A 759 34.38 -51.35 0.94
CA SER A 759 34.80 -52.68 0.48
C SER A 759 36.13 -53.09 1.12
N TYR A 760 36.34 -54.39 1.37
CA TYR A 760 37.61 -54.91 1.87
C TYR A 760 38.16 -55.99 0.92
N PRO A 761 39.41 -55.86 0.42
CA PRO A 761 40.36 -54.76 0.64
C PRO A 761 40.07 -53.49 -0.18
N TYR A 762 40.82 -52.39 0.07
CA TYR A 762 40.79 -51.18 -0.77
C TYR A 762 41.13 -51.44 -2.25
N ALA A 763 40.70 -50.55 -3.14
CA ALA A 763 40.92 -50.66 -4.58
C ALA A 763 42.39 -50.44 -5.00
N ASN A 764 42.82 -51.13 -6.07
CA ASN A 764 44.14 -50.93 -6.69
C ASN A 764 44.15 -49.65 -7.55
N ASN A 765 45.30 -49.00 -7.67
CA ASN A 765 45.50 -47.74 -8.40
C ASN A 765 44.65 -46.56 -7.89
N LEU A 766 44.29 -46.58 -6.61
CA LEU A 766 43.54 -45.50 -5.99
C LEU A 766 44.47 -44.31 -5.74
N ASN A 767 44.02 -43.09 -6.04
CA ASN A 767 44.63 -41.84 -5.58
C ASN A 767 43.49 -40.89 -5.23
N SER A 768 43.19 -40.77 -3.95
CA SER A 768 41.96 -40.13 -3.48
C SER A 768 42.18 -39.46 -2.13
N SER A 769 41.46 -38.37 -1.90
CA SER A 769 41.59 -37.56 -0.69
C SER A 769 40.27 -37.25 0.00
N MET A 770 40.37 -37.02 1.31
CA MET A 770 39.31 -36.53 2.18
C MET A 770 39.77 -35.21 2.79
N VAL A 771 39.10 -34.11 2.45
CA VAL A 771 39.49 -32.73 2.75
C VAL A 771 38.52 -32.08 3.74
N PHE A 772 39.05 -31.43 4.78
CA PHE A 772 38.26 -30.59 5.68
C PHE A 772 38.04 -29.21 5.05
N LYS A 773 36.83 -28.94 4.56
CA LYS A 773 36.48 -27.78 3.71
C LYS A 773 36.50 -26.42 4.40
N PRO A 774 35.98 -26.27 5.64
CA PRO A 774 35.93 -24.95 6.28
C PRO A 774 37.30 -24.28 6.39
N GLY A 775 38.35 -25.09 6.53
CA GLY A 775 39.68 -24.65 6.92
C GLY A 775 39.71 -24.14 8.36
N ILE A 776 40.90 -23.86 8.85
CA ILE A 776 41.20 -23.48 10.23
C ILE A 776 41.72 -22.05 10.17
N ASP A 777 40.99 -21.09 10.74
CA ASP A 777 41.44 -19.71 10.84
C ASP A 777 42.53 -19.60 11.91
N LEU A 778 43.68 -19.07 11.52
CA LEU A 778 44.89 -18.99 12.34
C LEU A 778 45.19 -17.57 12.83
N THR A 779 44.38 -16.58 12.44
CA THR A 779 44.71 -15.15 12.62
C THR A 779 44.76 -14.68 14.08
N GLN A 780 44.07 -15.38 14.99
CA GLN A 780 43.90 -15.01 16.40
C GLN A 780 44.56 -16.02 17.37
N VAL A 781 45.31 -17.00 16.86
CA VAL A 781 45.91 -18.05 17.67
C VAL A 781 47.41 -18.15 17.47
N GLU A 782 48.13 -18.36 18.57
CA GLU A 782 49.58 -18.62 18.53
C GLU A 782 49.90 -20.10 18.26
N TYR A 783 48.92 -20.98 18.48
CA TYR A 783 49.02 -22.42 18.33
C TYR A 783 47.70 -22.99 17.83
N ALA A 784 47.77 -23.96 16.93
CA ALA A 784 46.66 -24.83 16.58
C ALA A 784 47.18 -26.24 16.32
N THR A 785 46.46 -27.25 16.80
CA THR A 785 46.82 -28.66 16.65
C THR A 785 45.65 -29.44 16.10
N VAL A 786 45.88 -30.23 15.06
CA VAL A 786 44.93 -31.24 14.57
C VAL A 786 45.31 -32.58 15.19
N ARG A 787 44.38 -33.21 15.90
CA ARG A 787 44.52 -34.54 16.47
C ARG A 787 43.59 -35.50 15.75
N TYR A 788 44.01 -36.74 15.57
CA TYR A 788 43.16 -37.80 15.03
C TYR A 788 43.68 -39.16 15.47
N TRP A 789 42.80 -40.14 15.51
CA TRP A 789 43.15 -41.53 15.75
C TRP A 789 43.29 -42.25 14.42
N ALA A 790 44.29 -43.13 14.31
CA ALA A 790 44.42 -43.98 13.14
C ALA A 790 44.91 -45.39 13.46
N ILE A 791 44.38 -46.36 12.70
CA ILE A 791 44.96 -47.68 12.45
C ILE A 791 45.16 -47.85 10.95
N TYR A 792 46.06 -48.72 10.54
CA TYR A 792 46.27 -48.93 9.11
C TYR A 792 46.79 -50.33 8.79
N GLN A 793 46.30 -50.87 7.67
CA GLN A 793 46.79 -52.09 7.04
C GLN A 793 47.01 -51.77 5.56
N ILE A 794 48.23 -51.39 5.23
CA ILE A 794 48.65 -50.87 3.94
C ILE A 794 49.82 -51.72 3.44
N GLU A 795 49.92 -51.98 2.13
CA GLU A 795 51.04 -52.75 1.61
C GLU A 795 52.39 -52.06 1.88
N ASN A 796 53.25 -52.77 2.62
CA ASN A 796 54.48 -52.21 3.15
C ASN A 796 55.44 -51.73 2.05
N ASN A 797 55.74 -50.43 2.05
CA ASN A 797 56.59 -49.73 1.09
C ASN A 797 56.10 -49.77 -0.37
N LYS A 798 54.81 -50.02 -0.61
CA LYS A 798 54.22 -49.93 -1.95
C LYS A 798 53.03 -48.99 -2.00
N ASP A 799 52.14 -49.14 -1.03
CA ASP A 799 50.98 -48.29 -0.86
C ASP A 799 51.22 -47.31 0.30
N PHE A 800 50.58 -46.15 0.23
CA PHE A 800 50.82 -45.07 1.17
C PHE A 800 49.53 -44.32 1.52
N ALA A 801 49.45 -43.90 2.78
CA ALA A 801 48.52 -42.84 3.19
C ALA A 801 49.31 -41.63 3.68
N TYR A 802 48.72 -40.45 3.55
CA TYR A 802 49.32 -39.18 3.91
C TYR A 802 48.34 -38.34 4.71
N ALA A 803 48.85 -37.64 5.72
CA ALA A 803 48.16 -36.54 6.35
C ALA A 803 48.85 -35.24 5.91
N GLU A 804 48.10 -34.34 5.27
CA GLU A 804 48.66 -33.20 4.55
C GLU A 804 47.98 -31.89 4.95
N MET A 805 48.75 -30.80 4.94
CA MET A 805 48.30 -29.45 5.26
C MET A 805 48.56 -28.48 4.12
N SER A 806 47.78 -27.40 4.03
CA SER A 806 47.97 -26.35 3.03
C SER A 806 47.59 -24.98 3.60
N SER A 807 48.32 -23.92 3.23
CA SER A 807 47.98 -22.53 3.58
C SER A 807 47.14 -21.82 2.52
N ASP A 808 46.90 -22.45 1.38
CA ASP A 808 46.18 -21.87 0.23
C ASP A 808 45.16 -22.83 -0.41
N SER A 809 44.96 -24.02 0.18
CA SER A 809 44.13 -25.15 -0.31
C SER A 809 44.59 -25.79 -1.63
N VAL A 810 45.71 -25.34 -2.21
CA VAL A 810 46.21 -25.79 -3.51
C VAL A 810 47.55 -26.51 -3.37
N ASN A 811 48.47 -25.93 -2.61
CA ASN A 811 49.81 -26.45 -2.38
C ASN A 811 49.84 -27.21 -1.05
N TRP A 812 50.01 -28.52 -1.12
CA TRP A 812 49.91 -29.43 0.03
C TRP A 812 51.29 -29.89 0.51
N ILE A 813 51.49 -29.84 1.82
CA ILE A 813 52.68 -30.27 2.54
C ILE A 813 52.36 -31.57 3.28
N THR A 814 53.13 -32.63 3.02
CA THR A 814 52.99 -33.91 3.72
C THR A 814 53.55 -33.80 5.14
N MET A 815 52.67 -33.96 6.14
CA MET A 815 53.02 -33.90 7.56
C MET A 815 53.32 -35.28 8.13
N GLN A 816 52.58 -36.29 7.68
CA GLN A 816 52.79 -37.69 8.05
C GLN A 816 52.60 -38.61 6.86
N THR A 817 53.34 -39.71 6.86
CA THR A 817 53.30 -40.77 5.84
C THR A 817 53.12 -42.12 6.54
N PHE A 818 52.19 -42.92 6.05
CA PHE A 818 51.86 -44.24 6.59
C PHE A 818 52.06 -45.31 5.52
N THR A 819 52.69 -46.42 5.90
CA THR A 819 52.81 -47.64 5.09
C THR A 819 53.03 -48.84 6.01
N GLY A 820 52.73 -50.05 5.54
CA GLY A 820 52.79 -51.25 6.37
C GLY A 820 51.58 -51.39 7.29
N MET A 821 51.78 -51.94 8.49
CA MET A 821 50.68 -52.33 9.37
C MET A 821 50.86 -51.81 10.80
N ASN A 822 49.81 -51.19 11.34
CA ASN A 822 49.64 -50.87 12.74
C ASN A 822 48.23 -51.30 13.18
N GLU A 823 48.15 -52.37 13.96
CA GLU A 823 46.88 -52.99 14.38
C GLU A 823 46.33 -52.40 15.69
N THR A 824 47.01 -51.42 16.28
CA THR A 824 46.57 -50.74 17.50
C THR A 824 46.28 -49.28 17.22
N TRP A 825 45.13 -48.78 17.66
CA TRP A 825 44.77 -47.36 17.57
C TRP A 825 45.88 -46.50 18.16
N ARG A 826 46.38 -45.57 17.35
CA ARG A 826 47.35 -44.56 17.76
C ARG A 826 46.80 -43.19 17.47
N GLN A 827 46.98 -42.30 18.43
CA GLN A 827 46.71 -40.90 18.24
C GLN A 827 47.89 -40.24 17.53
N TYR A 828 47.56 -39.41 16.56
CA TYR A 828 48.50 -38.63 15.78
C TYR A 828 48.16 -37.15 15.95
N GLU A 829 49.20 -36.33 15.99
CA GLU A 829 49.07 -34.89 16.15
C GLU A 829 49.83 -34.16 15.05
N ILE A 830 49.23 -33.09 14.52
CA ILE A 830 49.86 -32.20 13.55
C ILE A 830 49.82 -30.79 14.13
N ASN A 831 51.01 -30.25 14.41
CA ASN A 831 51.18 -28.89 14.91
C ASN A 831 51.20 -27.91 13.72
N LEU A 832 50.30 -26.94 13.73
CA LEU A 832 50.18 -25.91 12.70
C LEU A 832 51.06 -24.68 12.95
N LYS A 833 51.76 -24.61 14.09
CA LYS A 833 52.67 -23.50 14.42
C LYS A 833 53.64 -23.15 13.29
N PRO A 834 54.25 -24.09 12.54
CA PRO A 834 55.12 -23.72 11.42
C PRO A 834 54.41 -22.86 10.36
N LEU A 835 53.14 -23.18 10.02
CA LEU A 835 52.34 -22.38 9.09
C LEU A 835 52.01 -21.00 9.67
N ILE A 836 51.69 -20.93 10.97
CA ILE A 836 51.44 -19.67 11.69
C ILE A 836 52.69 -18.78 11.67
N ASP A 837 53.86 -19.36 11.96
CA ASP A 837 55.15 -18.64 11.99
C ASP A 837 55.58 -18.15 10.60
N GLU A 838 55.13 -18.84 9.54
CA GLU A 838 55.27 -18.41 8.14
C GLU A 838 54.24 -17.36 7.69
N GLY A 839 53.30 -17.00 8.58
CA GLY A 839 52.29 -15.96 8.35
C GLY A 839 51.02 -16.46 7.67
N ALA A 840 50.73 -17.76 7.70
CA ALA A 840 49.47 -18.28 7.18
C ALA A 840 48.29 -17.81 8.03
N GLU A 841 47.35 -17.11 7.41
CA GLU A 841 46.11 -16.66 8.06
C GLU A 841 45.08 -17.80 8.20
N LYS A 842 45.21 -18.84 7.36
CA LYS A 842 44.29 -19.98 7.32
C LYS A 842 45.06 -21.25 6.93
N ALA A 843 44.61 -22.40 7.42
CA ALA A 843 45.14 -23.71 7.04
C ALA A 843 44.03 -24.70 6.67
N TRP A 844 44.29 -25.53 5.67
CA TRP A 844 43.44 -26.66 5.28
C TRP A 844 44.14 -27.97 5.61
N PHE A 845 43.35 -28.98 5.94
CA PHE A 845 43.80 -30.32 6.29
C PHE A 845 43.14 -31.37 5.40
N ARG A 846 43.90 -32.38 4.99
CA ARG A 846 43.36 -33.56 4.31
C ARG A 846 44.09 -34.85 4.64
N PHE A 847 43.41 -35.96 4.42
CA PHE A 847 44.02 -37.28 4.29
C PHE A 847 44.02 -37.69 2.82
N ARG A 848 45.13 -38.27 2.34
CA ARG A 848 45.26 -38.77 0.97
C ARG A 848 45.74 -40.20 0.97
N PHE A 849 45.20 -41.04 0.09
CA PHE A 849 45.55 -42.45 -0.01
C PHE A 849 45.95 -42.81 -1.44
N GLU A 850 47.06 -43.53 -1.57
CA GLU A 850 47.62 -44.00 -2.85
C GLU A 850 47.92 -45.51 -2.80
N SER A 851 47.39 -46.25 -3.78
CA SER A 851 47.67 -47.69 -3.96
C SER A 851 48.23 -48.02 -5.34
N ASP A 852 49.02 -49.09 -5.42
CA ASP A 852 49.58 -49.61 -6.67
C ASP A 852 48.64 -50.62 -7.38
N SER A 853 49.15 -51.31 -8.40
CA SER A 853 48.35 -52.22 -9.23
C SER A 853 48.01 -53.58 -8.58
N SER A 854 48.60 -53.92 -7.43
CA SER A 854 48.45 -55.23 -6.78
C SER A 854 48.74 -55.16 -5.29
N GLY A 855 47.74 -55.43 -4.46
CA GLY A 855 47.88 -55.35 -3.02
C GLY A 855 46.50 -55.40 -2.38
N GLY A 856 46.41 -55.08 -1.09
CA GLY A 856 45.13 -54.82 -0.47
C GLY A 856 45.05 -55.17 1.01
N GLY A 857 44.59 -54.21 1.80
CA GLY A 857 44.22 -54.37 3.20
C GLY A 857 43.05 -53.46 3.54
N ALA A 858 42.99 -53.02 4.79
CA ALA A 858 41.96 -52.09 5.26
C ALA A 858 42.17 -50.65 4.77
N GLY A 859 43.40 -50.31 4.39
CA GLY A 859 43.81 -48.94 4.12
C GLY A 859 44.19 -48.26 5.43
N ILE A 860 44.13 -46.93 5.46
CA ILE A 860 44.14 -46.18 6.73
C ILE A 860 42.70 -45.99 7.21
N ILE A 861 42.46 -46.14 8.50
CA ILE A 861 41.16 -45.88 9.11
C ILE A 861 41.36 -44.73 10.06
N ILE A 862 40.60 -43.65 9.85
CA ILE A 862 40.68 -42.41 10.62
C ILE A 862 39.42 -42.25 11.46
N ASP A 863 39.61 -41.85 12.71
CA ASP A 863 38.52 -41.58 13.64
C ASP A 863 38.86 -40.45 14.61
N ASP A 864 37.84 -39.87 15.25
CA ASP A 864 37.93 -38.82 16.27
C ASP A 864 38.88 -37.66 15.89
N VAL A 865 38.62 -37.02 14.75
CA VAL A 865 39.39 -35.85 14.31
C VAL A 865 38.99 -34.64 15.12
N SER A 866 39.96 -33.94 15.70
CA SER A 866 39.71 -32.79 16.56
C SER A 866 40.71 -31.66 16.34
N ILE A 867 40.28 -30.42 16.56
CA ILE A 867 41.08 -29.22 16.34
C ILE A 867 41.09 -28.39 17.62
N TYR A 868 42.29 -28.07 18.11
CA TYR A 868 42.47 -27.34 19.38
C TYR A 868 43.40 -26.12 19.20
N PRO A 869 43.11 -24.98 19.87
CA PRO A 869 43.98 -23.80 19.90
C PRO A 869 45.07 -23.91 20.98
N GLU A 870 45.66 -25.10 21.15
CA GLU A 870 46.66 -25.35 22.19
C GLU A 870 47.89 -26.08 21.63
N ALA A 871 49.04 -25.89 22.29
CA ALA A 871 50.25 -26.62 21.98
C ALA A 871 50.08 -28.10 22.36
N ALA A 872 50.36 -28.99 21.41
CA ALA A 872 50.57 -30.42 21.65
C ALA A 872 51.41 -30.65 22.91
N VAL A 873 50.83 -31.34 23.91
CA VAL A 873 51.58 -31.88 25.02
C VAL A 873 52.48 -32.96 24.44
N ALA A 874 53.80 -32.77 24.52
CA ALA A 874 54.73 -33.84 24.25
C ALA A 874 54.42 -35.02 25.19
N ILE A 875 53.81 -36.09 24.66
CA ILE A 875 53.94 -37.42 25.25
C ILE A 875 55.42 -37.76 25.11
N ASP A 876 56.09 -38.04 26.23
CA ASP A 876 57.48 -38.50 26.22
C ASP A 876 57.60 -39.75 25.32
N PRO A 877 58.33 -39.68 24.19
CA PRO A 877 58.49 -40.83 23.30
C PRO A 877 59.25 -42.00 23.95
N ASN A 878 59.79 -41.82 25.16
CA ASN A 878 60.47 -42.86 25.94
C ASN A 878 59.65 -43.45 27.11
N GLN A 879 58.39 -43.05 27.31
CA GLN A 879 57.55 -43.73 28.31
C GLN A 879 57.10 -45.11 27.77
N THR A 880 57.82 -46.14 28.22
CA THR A 880 57.63 -47.55 27.84
C THR A 880 56.66 -48.30 28.75
N ASP A 881 56.05 -47.61 29.73
CA ASP A 881 55.05 -48.24 30.60
C ASP A 881 53.66 -48.07 30.01
N THR A 882 53.23 -49.09 29.28
CA THR A 882 51.91 -49.25 28.66
C THR A 882 50.82 -49.65 29.66
N SER A 883 51.10 -49.57 30.97
CA SER A 883 50.08 -49.82 31.98
C SER A 883 49.24 -48.57 32.22
N LEU A 884 47.92 -48.69 32.03
CA LEU A 884 46.96 -47.66 32.43
C LEU A 884 47.17 -47.30 33.92
N PRO A 885 46.95 -46.04 34.31
CA PRO A 885 47.05 -45.63 35.71
C PRO A 885 46.19 -46.53 36.59
N LYS A 886 46.70 -46.89 37.77
CA LYS A 886 45.93 -47.72 38.73
C LYS A 886 45.06 -46.89 39.66
N GLU A 887 45.42 -45.63 39.85
CA GLU A 887 44.76 -44.71 40.76
C GLU A 887 44.59 -43.34 40.10
N TYR A 888 43.67 -42.54 40.63
CA TYR A 888 43.57 -41.14 40.23
C TYR A 888 44.67 -40.34 40.91
N GLU A 889 45.41 -39.54 40.13
CA GLU A 889 46.44 -38.67 40.68
C GLU A 889 46.35 -37.25 40.10
N LEU A 890 46.74 -36.26 40.89
CA LEU A 890 47.02 -34.90 40.43
C LEU A 890 48.43 -34.58 40.95
N SER A 891 49.36 -34.37 40.04
CA SER A 891 50.75 -34.06 40.33
C SER A 891 50.93 -32.60 40.76
N GLN A 892 52.08 -32.29 41.37
CA GLN A 892 52.45 -30.89 41.57
C GLN A 892 52.78 -30.26 40.23
N ASN A 893 52.18 -29.10 39.95
CA ASN A 893 52.49 -28.33 38.75
C ASN A 893 53.99 -28.02 38.62
N TYR A 894 54.50 -28.00 37.39
CA TYR A 894 55.89 -27.69 37.11
C TYR A 894 56.00 -26.74 35.91
N PRO A 895 56.88 -25.71 35.96
CA PRO A 895 57.62 -25.26 37.13
C PRO A 895 56.68 -24.74 38.24
N ASN A 896 57.15 -24.70 39.49
CA ASN A 896 56.45 -24.06 40.62
C ASN A 896 57.48 -23.56 41.66
N PRO A 897 57.67 -22.24 41.85
CA PRO A 897 56.96 -21.15 41.18
C PRO A 897 57.17 -21.09 39.66
N PHE A 898 56.25 -20.44 38.95
CA PHE A 898 56.24 -20.37 37.49
C PHE A 898 56.09 -18.93 36.96
N ASN A 899 56.49 -18.70 35.70
CA ASN A 899 56.40 -17.40 35.02
C ASN A 899 56.36 -17.54 33.48
N PRO A 900 55.28 -17.12 32.80
CA PRO A 900 53.90 -17.21 33.26
C PRO A 900 53.29 -18.61 33.02
N LEU A 901 54.06 -19.54 32.45
CA LEU A 901 53.61 -20.86 32.03
C LEU A 901 53.89 -21.93 33.09
N THR A 902 52.88 -22.74 33.41
CA THR A 902 53.03 -23.96 34.21
C THR A 902 52.22 -25.10 33.63
N THR A 903 52.57 -26.32 34.03
CA THR A 903 51.97 -27.55 33.54
C THR A 903 51.36 -28.33 34.70
N PHE A 904 50.10 -28.75 34.56
CA PHE A 904 49.37 -29.61 35.48
C PHE A 904 49.28 -31.03 34.91
N ASN A 905 49.81 -32.02 35.63
CA ASN A 905 49.70 -33.43 35.22
C ASN A 905 48.70 -34.15 36.13
N TYR A 906 47.87 -35.01 35.57
CA TYR A 906 46.94 -35.87 36.31
C TYR A 906 46.75 -37.23 35.63
N GLU A 907 46.31 -38.21 36.40
CA GLU A 907 46.18 -39.60 35.99
C GLU A 907 44.75 -40.08 36.21
N LEU A 908 44.18 -40.78 35.24
CA LEU A 908 42.83 -41.36 35.30
C LEU A 908 42.89 -42.88 35.10
N PRO A 909 42.48 -43.71 36.07
CA PRO A 909 42.49 -45.16 35.93
C PRO A 909 41.32 -45.72 35.10
N ARG A 910 40.33 -44.89 34.77
CA ARG A 910 39.14 -45.20 33.98
C ARG A 910 38.54 -43.91 33.43
N GLU A 911 37.71 -44.05 32.40
CA GLU A 911 36.94 -42.93 31.85
C GLU A 911 36.20 -42.16 32.95
N SER A 912 36.32 -40.84 32.94
CA SER A 912 35.75 -39.96 33.96
C SER A 912 35.41 -38.60 33.36
N ASN A 913 34.32 -37.98 33.84
CA ASN A 913 34.08 -36.56 33.60
C ASN A 913 35.05 -35.74 34.48
N VAL A 914 35.96 -35.01 33.83
CA VAL A 914 37.05 -34.25 34.45
C VAL A 914 36.77 -32.76 34.41
N ILE A 915 36.78 -32.15 35.59
CA ILE A 915 36.75 -30.70 35.78
C ILE A 915 38.05 -30.28 36.47
N LEU A 916 38.95 -29.61 35.77
CA LEU A 916 40.16 -29.02 36.33
C LEU A 916 40.02 -27.50 36.33
N SER A 917 39.97 -26.88 37.49
CA SER A 917 39.74 -25.44 37.64
C SER A 917 40.80 -24.79 38.53
N VAL A 918 41.18 -23.57 38.18
CA VAL A 918 42.06 -22.68 38.94
C VAL A 918 41.23 -21.63 39.65
N TYR A 919 41.56 -21.35 40.88
CA TYR A 919 40.93 -20.39 41.78
C TYR A 919 41.99 -19.45 42.36
N ASP A 920 41.59 -18.23 42.67
CA ASP A 920 42.42 -17.31 43.43
C ASP A 920 42.37 -17.64 44.94
N VAL A 921 43.17 -16.94 45.75
CA VAL A 921 43.22 -17.17 47.21
C VAL A 921 41.88 -16.92 47.93
N SER A 922 40.94 -16.21 47.30
CA SER A 922 39.60 -15.96 47.87
C SER A 922 38.60 -17.08 47.53
N GLY A 923 39.00 -18.04 46.70
CA GLY A 923 38.14 -19.12 46.22
C GLY A 923 37.29 -18.76 45.00
N ARG A 924 37.49 -17.58 44.41
CA ARG A 924 36.85 -17.20 43.14
C ARG A 924 37.47 -18.00 42.00
N LEU A 925 36.62 -18.56 41.14
CA LEU A 925 37.03 -19.27 39.94
C LEU A 925 37.79 -18.29 39.01
N VAL A 926 39.02 -18.64 38.66
CA VAL A 926 39.89 -17.87 37.75
C VAL A 926 39.78 -18.42 36.34
N LYS A 927 39.87 -19.74 36.19
CA LYS A 927 39.79 -20.41 34.89
C LYS A 927 39.42 -21.88 35.07
N THR A 928 38.53 -22.41 34.24
CA THR A 928 38.39 -23.86 34.09
C THR A 928 39.27 -24.28 32.91
N LEU A 929 40.23 -25.16 33.18
CA LEU A 929 41.22 -25.65 32.21
C LEU A 929 40.75 -26.92 31.50
N VAL A 930 39.89 -27.71 32.14
CA VAL A 930 39.28 -28.93 31.58
C VAL A 930 37.86 -29.03 32.09
N ASN A 931 36.90 -29.34 31.22
CA ASN A 931 35.51 -29.68 31.57
C ASN A 931 34.93 -30.64 30.53
N GLN A 932 35.38 -31.90 30.55
CA GLN A 932 34.94 -32.90 29.57
C GLN A 932 35.12 -34.32 30.10
N THR A 933 34.46 -35.29 29.45
CA THR A 933 34.73 -36.72 29.65
C THR A 933 36.06 -37.08 28.99
N GLN A 934 36.93 -37.75 29.74
CA GLN A 934 38.24 -38.22 29.28
C GLN A 934 38.40 -39.70 29.61
N ALA A 935 39.03 -40.47 28.72
CA ALA A 935 39.31 -41.90 28.87
C ALA A 935 40.30 -42.21 30.03
N ALA A 936 40.64 -43.48 30.23
CA ALA A 936 41.72 -43.85 31.14
C ALA A 936 43.07 -43.43 30.54
N GLY A 937 43.93 -42.75 31.30
CA GLY A 937 45.21 -42.29 30.77
C GLY A 937 45.95 -41.28 31.64
N TYR A 938 47.12 -40.88 31.14
CA TYR A 938 47.94 -39.81 31.70
C TYR A 938 47.64 -38.52 30.93
N TYR A 939 47.36 -37.44 31.65
CA TYR A 939 46.93 -36.17 31.08
C TYR A 939 47.81 -35.03 31.57
N THR A 940 48.00 -34.06 30.68
CA THR A 940 48.80 -32.87 30.93
C THR A 940 48.04 -31.67 30.41
N VAL A 941 48.01 -30.59 31.19
CA VAL A 941 47.30 -29.36 30.85
C VAL A 941 48.19 -28.17 31.19
N ASN A 942 48.40 -27.29 30.22
CA ASN A 942 49.17 -26.07 30.44
C ASN A 942 48.26 -24.93 30.90
N TRP A 943 48.82 -24.06 31.74
CA TRP A 943 48.19 -22.80 32.10
C TRP A 943 49.17 -21.65 31.91
N ASP A 944 48.84 -20.76 30.98
CA ASP A 944 49.46 -19.45 30.86
C ASP A 944 48.73 -18.45 31.76
N ALA A 945 49.43 -17.97 32.79
CA ALA A 945 48.92 -16.98 33.71
C ALA A 945 49.40 -15.55 33.40
N GLY A 946 49.80 -15.26 32.15
CA GLY A 946 50.39 -13.99 31.73
C GLY A 946 49.49 -12.77 32.02
N ARG A 947 48.17 -12.95 32.00
CA ARG A 947 47.18 -11.91 32.30
C ARG A 947 46.74 -11.84 33.77
N HIS A 948 47.27 -12.70 34.64
CA HIS A 948 46.90 -12.76 36.06
C HIS A 948 47.98 -12.13 36.97
N SER A 949 47.61 -11.70 38.18
CA SER A 949 48.54 -11.03 39.12
C SER A 949 49.48 -12.04 39.79
N SER A 950 50.74 -11.67 40.06
CA SER A 950 51.64 -12.49 40.87
C SER A 950 50.98 -12.86 42.20
N GLY A 951 51.04 -14.13 42.60
CA GLY A 951 50.27 -14.60 43.75
C GLY A 951 50.17 -16.11 43.84
N ILE A 952 49.48 -16.55 44.89
CA ILE A 952 49.15 -17.96 45.10
C ILE A 952 47.83 -18.25 44.38
N TYR A 953 47.81 -19.34 43.64
CA TYR A 953 46.61 -19.88 43.01
C TYR A 953 46.37 -21.29 43.51
N ILE A 954 45.10 -21.70 43.49
CA ILE A 954 44.65 -23.02 43.90
C ILE A 954 44.07 -23.71 42.68
N TYR A 955 44.55 -24.89 42.32
CA TYR A 955 43.96 -25.70 41.27
C TYR A 955 43.32 -26.94 41.86
N ARG A 956 42.12 -27.28 41.39
CA ARG A 956 41.33 -28.41 41.84
C ARG A 956 40.88 -29.22 40.64
N ILE A 957 41.13 -30.52 40.71
CA ILE A 957 40.55 -31.50 39.79
C ILE A 957 39.37 -32.20 40.46
N GLN A 958 38.33 -32.47 39.69
CA GLN A 958 37.25 -33.40 40.00
C GLN A 958 37.14 -34.39 38.83
N ALA A 959 37.31 -35.68 39.10
CA ALA A 959 37.17 -36.76 38.12
C ALA A 959 36.24 -37.84 38.70
N GLY A 960 34.96 -37.80 38.33
CA GLY A 960 33.93 -38.59 39.01
C GLY A 960 33.89 -38.31 40.52
N ASN A 961 34.15 -39.32 41.35
CA ASN A 961 34.22 -39.18 42.81
C ASN A 961 35.59 -38.72 43.33
N PHE A 962 36.63 -38.69 42.48
CA PHE A 962 37.95 -38.22 42.88
C PHE A 962 37.96 -36.70 42.87
N GLN A 963 38.42 -36.09 43.97
CA GLN A 963 38.71 -34.66 44.02
C GLN A 963 40.07 -34.44 44.66
N LYS A 964 40.89 -33.58 44.05
CA LYS A 964 42.20 -33.21 44.60
C LYS A 964 42.51 -31.76 44.33
N THR A 965 43.04 -31.09 45.34
CA THR A 965 43.35 -29.66 45.30
C THR A 965 44.83 -29.45 45.63
N LYS A 966 45.49 -28.58 44.88
CA LYS A 966 46.88 -28.18 45.11
C LYS A 966 47.04 -26.69 44.89
N LYS A 967 48.17 -26.15 45.31
CA LYS A 967 48.52 -24.73 45.15
C LYS A 967 49.69 -24.57 44.19
N CYS A 968 49.69 -23.47 43.43
CA CYS A 968 50.78 -23.02 42.59
C CYS A 968 51.10 -21.54 42.87
N ILE A 969 52.31 -21.10 42.53
CA ILE A 969 52.80 -19.75 42.81
C ILE A 969 53.22 -19.12 41.49
N LEU A 970 52.50 -18.09 41.05
CA LEU A 970 52.88 -17.25 39.92
C LEU A 970 53.83 -16.16 40.41
N LEU A 971 55.01 -16.08 39.80
CA LEU A 971 56.07 -15.13 40.13
C LEU A 971 56.45 -14.37 38.85
N LYS A 972 55.82 -13.21 38.61
CA LYS A 972 56.22 -12.31 37.53
C LYS A 972 57.54 -11.62 37.81
#